data_AF-C8PQL9-F1
#
_entry.id   AF-C8PQL9-F1
#
_cell.length_a   1.000
_cell.length_b   1.000
_cell.length_c   1.000
_cell.angle_alpha   90.00
_cell.angle_beta   90.00
_cell.angle_gamma   90.00
#
_symmetry.space_group_name_H-M   'P 1'
#
loop_
_entity.id
_entity.type
_entity.pdbx_description
1 polymer ?
#
loop_
_entity_poly.entity_id
_entity_poly.type
_entity_poly.pdbx_seq_one_letter_code
_entity_poly.pdbx_strand_id
1 'polypeptide(L)'
;MLQGERLYQSYTFLEIRVLILSDEKAFCSCKAGSSAEHCPICTCTPGHPPLLKESIARDAYRLAQSLGCTLIQKAQYEYPSGMPALPPEYQLCGASVKIAEKGALDIEFHKHKKQIDILEIRIEEDAGRLMHADGKTFMDYSSAGMPSIRIRTGNNLELGEEAEMFLTELNNRMRYIGLLTDSDSIHKIRCNAYVASTEFPNPPQHYVKLRNLNSFNFVRKAVNEDLRRQEEMLKQGEEPISESRLWNARMERTEPYKLRDFIDYVKTKPVKERHFYTAPESLLQEVLHTAPENQESRKLRYIRSLGLSIPIVRALCAEARVADFFEAVLQFGTEPKTAANGILEDILPLLKRAGKTIDSLILPPEFFARIVRLSQEGTINHPIIRTLLQKIIIGGADPTTLLAQDDWIKISDETTLRTLVQEMLAKHPKESELLKAGSMKYLEILCGEVMKRTKGFADQQLVKQIIKEELNIRIIYVLPMGGAISGKIQNGQVESGNTKILSELLDSDIAKRHIRIEPSIADGLFSEELEPADWARLIHTICEKIASGTANGIVVTHGTDSLVYTAPLIYWLFAGTPVSIVLTASATAPSESEEARRNFNDAVKLAWEKENGVYVSFNGKVLSPLNLKFVDSAGTGFVNWNMQTPLFRGEGLLSDYTESDSLVFESLLSEAADNMFLIKTYPGIRSGWLLSFLQKDDIRTFFLELYGNGTANMKDSPYSLKEFLKRGKKRQCRFYCTSQQEEVIDFSGYASARNLWKEGAVPMGGLTTETAIALYYAASLVCDTQEELDHIMETAALLNEK
;
A
#
# COMPACT_ATOMS: atom_id res chain seq x y z
N MET A 1 -45.54 -19.09 15.68
CA MET A 1 -45.16 -19.01 14.25
C MET A 1 -44.39 -17.72 14.07
N LEU A 2 -43.07 -17.78 13.98
CA LEU A 2 -42.28 -16.64 13.53
C LEU A 2 -42.62 -16.47 12.04
N GLN A 3 -43.27 -15.36 11.66
CA GLN A 3 -43.36 -14.98 10.26
C GLN A 3 -41.91 -14.90 9.75
N GLY A 4 -41.56 -15.72 8.76
CA GLY A 4 -40.24 -15.66 8.14
C GLY A 4 -40.00 -14.24 7.64
N GLU A 5 -38.87 -13.65 8.03
CA GLU A 5 -38.48 -12.33 7.54
C GLU A 5 -38.43 -12.37 6.01
N ARG A 6 -39.28 -11.55 5.37
CA ARG A 6 -39.22 -11.36 3.92
C ARG A 6 -37.93 -10.62 3.59
N LEU A 7 -37.05 -11.27 2.85
CA LEU A 7 -35.80 -10.69 2.36
C LEU A 7 -36.08 -10.03 1.00
N TYR A 8 -35.58 -8.82 0.80
CA TYR A 8 -35.68 -8.10 -0.47
C TYR A 8 -34.29 -7.96 -1.10
N GLN A 9 -34.23 -8.01 -2.44
CA GLN A 9 -33.01 -7.78 -3.21
C GLN A 9 -33.20 -6.61 -4.16
N SER A 10 -32.17 -5.77 -4.22
CA SER A 10 -32.08 -4.61 -5.12
C SER A 10 -31.40 -5.00 -6.43
N TYR A 11 -31.92 -4.49 -7.54
CA TYR A 11 -31.37 -4.65 -8.88
C TYR A 11 -31.28 -3.28 -9.54
N THR A 12 -30.06 -2.87 -9.89
CA THR A 12 -29.79 -1.59 -10.53
C THR A 12 -28.94 -1.79 -11.77
N PHE A 13 -29.35 -1.18 -12.88
CA PHE A 13 -28.49 -1.00 -14.05
C PHE A 13 -28.43 0.46 -14.47
N LEU A 14 -27.34 0.83 -15.14
CA LEU A 14 -27.08 2.19 -15.59
C LEU A 14 -27.14 2.27 -17.11
N GLU A 15 -27.79 3.33 -17.61
CA GLU A 15 -27.67 3.80 -18.99
C GLU A 15 -26.82 5.08 -19.01
N ILE A 16 -25.57 4.93 -19.41
CA ILE A 16 -24.57 5.97 -19.39
C ILE A 16 -24.39 6.50 -20.81
N ARG A 17 -24.24 7.82 -20.95
CA ARG A 17 -23.92 8.51 -22.20
C ARG A 17 -22.67 9.34 -22.00
N VAL A 18 -21.66 9.08 -22.81
CA VAL A 18 -20.42 9.84 -22.87
C VAL A 18 -20.49 10.70 -24.13
N LEU A 19 -20.40 12.02 -23.99
CA LEU A 19 -20.38 12.94 -25.11
C LEU A 19 -18.96 13.06 -25.68
N ILE A 20 -18.83 12.87 -26.99
CA ILE A 20 -17.57 13.10 -27.71
C ILE A 20 -17.67 14.48 -28.36
N LEU A 21 -16.73 15.37 -28.04
CA LEU A 21 -16.71 16.71 -28.62
C LEU A 21 -16.35 16.61 -30.10
N SER A 22 -17.18 17.21 -30.94
CA SER A 22 -17.03 17.22 -32.38
C SER A 22 -17.74 18.46 -32.93
N ASP A 23 -17.10 19.13 -33.90
CA ASP A 23 -17.74 20.21 -34.64
C ASP A 23 -18.83 19.69 -35.60
N GLU A 24 -18.81 18.39 -35.90
CA GLU A 24 -19.71 17.74 -36.86
C GLU A 24 -20.63 16.73 -36.19
N LYS A 25 -21.77 16.44 -36.82
CA LYS A 25 -22.73 15.45 -36.34
C LYS A 25 -22.18 14.02 -36.42
N ALA A 26 -22.74 13.11 -35.63
CA ALA A 26 -22.25 11.73 -35.51
C ALA A 26 -22.32 10.93 -36.81
N PHE A 27 -23.35 11.17 -37.64
CA PHE A 27 -23.63 10.37 -38.83
C PHE A 27 -23.59 11.17 -40.15
N CYS A 28 -23.17 12.44 -40.13
CA CYS A 28 -22.98 13.26 -41.32
C CYS A 28 -21.99 14.41 -41.04
N SER A 29 -21.54 15.11 -42.07
CA SER A 29 -20.57 16.22 -41.92
C SER A 29 -21.21 17.58 -41.65
N CYS A 30 -22.50 17.67 -41.36
CA CYS A 30 -23.12 18.94 -40.95
C CYS A 30 -22.61 19.36 -39.57
N LYS A 31 -22.54 20.66 -39.34
CA LYS A 31 -22.14 21.21 -38.03
C LYS A 31 -23.07 20.74 -36.90
N ALA A 32 -22.49 20.23 -35.82
CA ALA A 32 -23.20 19.89 -34.59
C ALA A 32 -23.55 21.16 -33.80
N GLY A 33 -24.63 21.10 -33.02
CA GLY A 33 -25.10 22.24 -32.22
C GLY A 33 -25.68 23.42 -33.00
N SER A 34 -25.81 23.29 -34.32
CA SER A 34 -26.32 24.33 -35.22
C SER A 34 -27.57 23.89 -35.96
N SER A 35 -28.53 24.80 -36.08
CA SER A 35 -29.71 24.67 -36.93
C SER A 35 -29.51 25.24 -38.35
N ALA A 36 -28.33 25.79 -38.66
CA ALA A 36 -28.07 26.45 -39.94
C ALA A 36 -27.74 25.49 -41.08
N GLU A 37 -27.31 24.26 -40.77
CA GLU A 37 -26.84 23.28 -41.74
C GLU A 37 -27.63 21.97 -41.65
N HIS A 38 -28.14 21.53 -42.79
CA HIS A 38 -28.80 20.24 -42.94
C HIS A 38 -28.39 19.57 -44.25
N CYS A 39 -28.37 18.25 -44.24
CA CYS A 39 -28.13 17.41 -45.41
C CYS A 39 -29.17 16.28 -45.48
N PRO A 40 -29.29 15.59 -46.63
CA PRO A 40 -30.23 14.49 -46.80
C PRO A 40 -30.15 13.38 -45.72
N ILE A 41 -28.99 13.18 -45.09
CA ILE A 41 -28.82 12.19 -44.01
C ILE A 41 -29.50 12.66 -42.72
N CYS A 42 -29.23 13.88 -42.25
CA CYS A 42 -29.80 14.37 -40.99
C CYS A 42 -31.29 14.72 -41.11
N THR A 43 -31.81 14.89 -42.32
CA THR A 43 -33.24 15.03 -42.61
C THR A 43 -33.93 13.68 -42.87
N CYS A 44 -33.22 12.56 -42.73
CA CYS A 44 -33.74 11.20 -42.97
C CYS A 44 -34.36 11.04 -44.37
N THR A 45 -33.80 11.70 -45.38
CA THR A 45 -34.26 11.60 -46.77
C THR A 45 -34.01 10.17 -47.29
N PRO A 46 -35.00 9.50 -47.90
CA PRO A 46 -34.81 8.17 -48.48
C PRO A 46 -33.59 8.09 -49.41
N GLY A 47 -32.89 6.96 -49.39
CA GLY A 47 -31.66 6.73 -50.18
C GLY A 47 -30.37 7.33 -49.60
N HIS A 48 -30.42 8.01 -48.45
CA HIS A 48 -29.24 8.63 -47.81
C HIS A 48 -29.02 8.03 -46.41
N PRO A 49 -28.27 6.91 -46.30
CA PRO A 49 -28.06 6.24 -45.02
C PRO A 49 -27.19 7.05 -44.05
N PRO A 50 -27.27 6.76 -42.73
CA PRO A 50 -26.34 7.29 -41.75
C PRO A 50 -24.90 6.89 -42.09
N LEU A 51 -23.94 7.81 -41.91
CA LEU A 51 -22.51 7.58 -42.17
C LEU A 51 -21.69 7.87 -40.91
N LEU A 52 -21.30 6.83 -40.18
CA LEU A 52 -20.45 6.97 -39.01
C LEU A 52 -18.98 7.20 -39.43
N LYS A 53 -18.34 8.21 -38.86
CA LYS A 53 -16.92 8.51 -39.13
C LYS A 53 -15.98 7.57 -38.38
N GLU A 54 -14.88 7.22 -39.03
CA GLU A 54 -13.85 6.34 -38.45
C GLU A 54 -13.22 6.90 -37.16
N SER A 55 -13.04 8.22 -37.05
CA SER A 55 -12.49 8.85 -35.83
C SER A 55 -13.40 8.62 -34.61
N ILE A 56 -14.71 8.77 -34.77
CA ILE A 56 -15.70 8.53 -33.71
C ILE A 56 -15.73 7.05 -33.37
N ALA A 57 -15.71 6.18 -34.38
CA ALA A 57 -15.67 4.74 -34.18
C ALA A 57 -14.40 4.31 -33.44
N ARG A 58 -13.24 4.91 -33.75
CA ARG A 58 -11.95 4.64 -33.08
C ARG A 58 -12.06 4.83 -31.58
N ASP A 59 -12.55 5.98 -31.12
CA ASP A 59 -12.67 6.28 -29.68
C ASP A 59 -13.61 5.30 -28.97
N ALA A 60 -14.72 4.98 -29.62
CA ALA A 60 -15.71 4.08 -29.06
C ALA A 60 -15.20 2.61 -29.00
N TYR A 61 -14.44 2.16 -30.02
CA TYR A 61 -13.77 0.86 -29.99
C TYR A 61 -12.63 0.80 -28.95
N ARG A 62 -11.84 1.88 -28.78
CA ARG A 62 -10.80 1.96 -27.73
C ARG A 62 -11.42 1.83 -26.33
N LEU A 63 -12.52 2.54 -26.07
CA LEU A 63 -13.25 2.40 -24.82
C LEU A 63 -13.78 0.97 -24.63
N ALA A 64 -14.44 0.41 -25.64
CA ALA A 64 -14.96 -0.95 -25.60
C ALA A 64 -13.88 -2.00 -25.29
N GLN A 65 -12.73 -1.90 -25.94
CA GLN A 65 -11.62 -2.79 -25.71
C GLN A 65 -11.06 -2.65 -24.28
N SER A 66 -10.94 -1.42 -23.77
CA SER A 66 -10.47 -1.17 -22.40
C SER A 66 -11.37 -1.78 -21.31
N LEU A 67 -12.64 -2.01 -21.65
CA LEU A 67 -13.67 -2.63 -20.82
C LEU A 67 -13.82 -4.14 -21.10
N GLY A 68 -12.89 -4.72 -21.88
CA GLY A 68 -12.89 -6.14 -22.21
C GLY A 68 -14.09 -6.59 -23.06
N CYS A 69 -14.75 -5.68 -23.78
CA CYS A 69 -15.90 -6.03 -24.62
C CYS A 69 -15.46 -6.80 -25.88
N THR A 70 -16.36 -7.66 -26.37
CA THR A 70 -16.30 -8.21 -27.73
C THR A 70 -16.64 -7.12 -28.74
N LEU A 71 -15.70 -6.78 -29.63
CA LEU A 71 -15.88 -5.76 -30.66
C LEU A 71 -16.69 -6.31 -31.84
N ILE A 72 -17.63 -5.51 -32.34
CA ILE A 72 -18.51 -5.87 -33.46
C ILE A 72 -18.01 -5.16 -34.72
N GLN A 73 -17.54 -5.92 -35.71
CA GLN A 73 -17.04 -5.37 -36.98
C GLN A 73 -18.17 -4.87 -37.89
N LYS A 74 -19.29 -5.59 -37.96
CA LYS A 74 -20.41 -5.27 -38.83
C LYS A 74 -21.71 -5.22 -38.04
N ALA A 75 -22.36 -4.06 -38.04
CA ALA A 75 -23.57 -3.81 -37.26
C ALA A 75 -24.61 -3.05 -38.09
N GLN A 76 -25.88 -3.37 -37.88
CA GLN A 76 -26.96 -2.68 -38.54
C GLN A 76 -27.20 -1.31 -37.90
N TYR A 77 -27.52 -0.29 -38.71
CA TYR A 77 -28.07 0.95 -38.19
C TYR A 77 -29.51 0.76 -37.70
N GLU A 78 -29.80 1.32 -36.54
CA GLU A 78 -31.06 1.19 -35.85
C GLU A 78 -31.57 2.54 -35.35
N TYR A 79 -32.89 2.68 -35.19
CA TYR A 79 -33.52 3.81 -34.53
C TYR A 79 -33.92 3.41 -33.10
N PRO A 80 -33.20 3.87 -32.06
CA PRO A 80 -33.56 3.58 -30.68
C PRO A 80 -34.86 4.29 -30.32
N SER A 81 -35.70 3.60 -29.55
CA SER A 81 -36.90 4.22 -28.99
C SER A 81 -36.54 5.19 -27.86
N GLY A 82 -37.24 6.33 -27.80
CA GLY A 82 -37.09 7.29 -26.71
C GLY A 82 -36.14 8.45 -26.93
N MET A 83 -35.71 8.71 -28.18
CA MET A 83 -35.22 10.02 -28.58
C MET A 83 -36.27 11.09 -28.23
N PRO A 84 -35.89 12.19 -27.54
CA PRO A 84 -36.82 13.28 -27.28
C PRO A 84 -37.21 13.96 -28.60
N ALA A 85 -38.40 14.55 -28.64
CA ALA A 85 -38.78 15.41 -29.75
C ALA A 85 -37.85 16.63 -29.78
N LEU A 86 -37.17 16.83 -30.91
CA LEU A 86 -36.36 18.02 -31.16
C LEU A 86 -37.21 19.08 -31.89
N PRO A 87 -36.92 20.37 -31.70
CA PRO A 87 -37.49 21.42 -32.51
C PRO A 87 -37.18 21.16 -34.00
N PRO A 88 -38.10 21.49 -34.93
CA PRO A 88 -37.93 21.21 -36.36
C PRO A 88 -36.63 21.76 -36.97
N GLU A 89 -36.06 22.81 -36.39
CA GLU A 89 -34.82 23.43 -36.82
C GLU A 89 -33.55 22.59 -36.50
N TYR A 90 -33.62 21.67 -35.54
CA TYR A 90 -32.53 20.74 -35.20
C TYR A 90 -32.79 19.36 -35.81
N GLN A 91 -32.44 19.20 -37.09
CA GLN A 91 -32.58 17.93 -37.81
C GLN A 91 -31.46 16.95 -37.43
N LEU A 92 -31.85 15.81 -36.85
CA LEU A 92 -30.96 14.69 -36.50
C LEU A 92 -31.43 13.41 -37.20
N CYS A 93 -30.49 12.57 -37.62
CA CYS A 93 -30.80 11.28 -38.21
C CYS A 93 -31.45 10.34 -37.18
N GLY A 94 -31.05 10.47 -35.91
CA GLY A 94 -31.51 9.64 -34.79
C GLY A 94 -31.06 8.18 -34.89
N ALA A 95 -30.08 7.89 -35.74
CA ALA A 95 -29.53 6.56 -35.88
C ALA A 95 -28.71 6.15 -34.65
N SER A 96 -28.53 4.84 -34.50
CA SER A 96 -27.65 4.21 -33.53
C SER A 96 -26.99 3.01 -34.17
N VAL A 97 -25.77 2.70 -33.73
CA VAL A 97 -25.05 1.50 -34.14
C VAL A 97 -24.40 0.84 -32.94
N LYS A 98 -24.60 -0.48 -32.80
CA LYS A 98 -23.96 -1.29 -31.76
C LYS A 98 -22.54 -1.65 -32.18
N ILE A 99 -21.56 -1.28 -31.36
CA ILE A 99 -20.14 -1.48 -31.70
C ILE A 99 -19.47 -2.54 -30.82
N ALA A 100 -20.02 -2.86 -29.65
CA ALA A 100 -19.45 -3.86 -28.77
C ALA A 100 -20.50 -4.44 -27.80
N GLU A 101 -20.18 -5.60 -27.24
CA GLU A 101 -20.99 -6.31 -26.23
C GLU A 101 -20.13 -7.12 -25.27
N LYS A 102 -20.72 -7.55 -24.13
CA LYS A 102 -20.11 -8.50 -23.18
C LYS A 102 -18.73 -8.07 -22.68
N GLY A 103 -18.67 -6.91 -22.01
CA GLY A 103 -17.50 -6.49 -21.24
C GLY A 103 -17.80 -6.48 -19.75
N ALA A 104 -16.87 -5.93 -18.97
CA ALA A 104 -17.05 -5.73 -17.54
C ALA A 104 -16.13 -4.63 -17.00
N LEU A 105 -16.46 -4.12 -15.83
CA LEU A 105 -15.61 -3.21 -15.07
C LEU A 105 -15.70 -3.56 -13.58
N ASP A 106 -14.54 -3.69 -12.94
CA ASP A 106 -14.46 -3.97 -11.51
C ASP A 106 -14.62 -2.67 -10.70
N ILE A 107 -15.37 -2.76 -9.59
CA ILE A 107 -15.42 -1.75 -8.54
C ILE A 107 -14.90 -2.36 -7.24
N GLU A 108 -14.29 -1.56 -6.36
CA GLU A 108 -13.77 -2.03 -5.07
C GLU A 108 -14.64 -1.53 -3.92
N PHE A 109 -15.60 -2.32 -3.45
CA PHE A 109 -16.52 -1.96 -2.37
C PHE A 109 -16.11 -2.67 -1.06
N HIS A 110 -15.87 -1.91 0.02
CA HIS A 110 -15.38 -2.45 1.30
C HIS A 110 -14.17 -3.39 1.19
N LYS A 111 -13.16 -3.04 0.37
CA LYS A 111 -11.97 -3.86 0.06
C LYS A 111 -12.26 -5.17 -0.69
N HIS A 112 -13.49 -5.36 -1.18
CA HIS A 112 -13.85 -6.48 -2.05
C HIS A 112 -14.04 -6.00 -3.48
N LYS A 113 -13.46 -6.72 -4.44
CA LYS A 113 -13.71 -6.47 -5.87
C LYS A 113 -15.05 -7.06 -6.26
N LYS A 114 -15.93 -6.23 -6.84
CA LYS A 114 -17.20 -6.63 -7.43
C LYS A 114 -17.16 -6.30 -8.92
N GLN A 115 -17.39 -7.29 -9.76
CA GLN A 115 -17.39 -7.13 -11.21
C GLN A 115 -18.78 -6.68 -11.69
N ILE A 116 -18.85 -5.57 -12.41
CA ILE A 116 -20.11 -5.06 -13.00
C ILE A 116 -20.08 -5.29 -14.51
N ASP A 117 -21.09 -6.01 -15.00
CA ASP A 117 -21.16 -6.38 -16.41
C ASP A 117 -21.46 -5.17 -17.31
N ILE A 118 -20.94 -5.20 -18.52
CA ILE A 118 -21.29 -4.27 -19.60
C ILE A 118 -21.95 -5.07 -20.72
N LEU A 119 -23.26 -4.87 -20.89
CA LEU A 119 -24.05 -5.65 -21.84
C LEU A 119 -23.80 -5.19 -23.27
N GLU A 120 -23.79 -3.87 -23.50
CA GLU A 120 -23.57 -3.31 -24.83
C GLU A 120 -23.05 -1.87 -24.81
N ILE A 121 -22.34 -1.53 -25.90
CA ILE A 121 -21.89 -0.19 -26.22
C ILE A 121 -22.39 0.19 -27.61
N ARG A 122 -22.98 1.37 -27.71
CA ARG A 122 -23.56 1.94 -28.94
C ARG A 122 -23.06 3.35 -29.18
N ILE A 123 -23.05 3.76 -30.44
CA ILE A 123 -22.87 5.16 -30.83
C ILE A 123 -24.24 5.71 -31.23
N GLU A 124 -24.59 6.89 -30.71
CA GLU A 124 -25.84 7.63 -30.93
C GLU A 124 -25.54 9.11 -31.24
N GLU A 125 -26.55 9.86 -31.69
CA GLU A 125 -26.52 11.33 -31.71
C GLU A 125 -27.02 11.89 -30.36
N ASP A 126 -26.35 12.91 -29.84
CA ASP A 126 -26.86 13.65 -28.69
C ASP A 126 -28.05 14.53 -29.07
N ALA A 127 -29.05 14.63 -28.19
CA ALA A 127 -30.25 15.43 -28.40
C ALA A 127 -30.22 16.79 -27.67
N GLY A 128 -29.07 17.17 -27.11
CA GLY A 128 -28.94 18.32 -26.21
C GLY A 128 -29.15 17.95 -24.74
N ARG A 129 -29.12 18.97 -23.87
CA ARG A 129 -29.27 18.82 -22.42
C ARG A 129 -30.25 19.84 -21.86
N LEU A 130 -30.91 19.48 -20.76
CA LEU A 130 -31.67 20.44 -19.98
C LEU A 130 -30.72 21.26 -19.11
N MET A 131 -30.89 22.58 -19.11
CA MET A 131 -30.18 23.51 -18.26
C MET A 131 -31.15 24.27 -17.36
N HIS A 132 -30.69 24.56 -16.13
CA HIS A 132 -31.40 25.39 -15.18
C HIS A 132 -30.57 26.65 -14.92
N ALA A 133 -31.10 27.82 -15.26
CA ALA A 133 -30.53 29.11 -14.89
C ALA A 133 -31.66 30.08 -14.53
N ASP A 134 -31.42 30.92 -13.52
CA ASP A 134 -32.36 31.97 -13.07
C ASP A 134 -33.79 31.48 -12.78
N GLY A 135 -33.92 30.27 -12.21
CA GLY A 135 -35.21 29.66 -11.88
C GLY A 135 -36.02 29.19 -13.11
N LYS A 136 -35.44 29.21 -14.31
CA LYS A 136 -36.04 28.69 -15.55
C LYS A 136 -35.29 27.46 -16.04
N THR A 137 -36.04 26.55 -16.65
CA THR A 137 -35.50 25.37 -17.34
C THR A 137 -35.58 25.60 -18.84
N PHE A 138 -34.47 25.48 -19.54
CA PHE A 138 -34.43 25.56 -21.00
C PHE A 138 -33.61 24.40 -21.56
N MET A 139 -33.85 24.07 -22.83
CA MET A 139 -33.06 23.09 -23.55
C MET A 139 -31.85 23.77 -24.19
N ASP A 140 -30.67 23.26 -23.91
CA ASP A 140 -29.40 23.62 -24.54
C ASP A 140 -29.10 22.62 -25.64
N TYR A 141 -29.17 23.08 -26.89
CA TYR A 141 -28.92 22.30 -28.08
C TYR A 141 -27.49 22.43 -28.60
N SER A 142 -26.55 23.05 -27.86
CA SER A 142 -25.16 23.23 -28.27
C SER A 142 -24.43 21.92 -28.60
N SER A 143 -24.86 20.80 -28.01
CA SER A 143 -24.34 19.46 -28.30
C SER A 143 -25.22 18.64 -29.24
N ALA A 144 -26.33 19.18 -29.74
CA ALA A 144 -27.27 18.43 -30.58
C ALA A 144 -26.59 17.89 -31.84
N GLY A 145 -26.67 16.58 -32.05
CA GLY A 145 -26.06 15.86 -33.15
C GLY A 145 -24.61 15.44 -32.91
N MET A 146 -23.94 15.91 -31.85
CA MET A 146 -22.60 15.42 -31.51
C MET A 146 -22.63 13.90 -31.24
N PRO A 147 -21.52 13.19 -31.48
CA PRO A 147 -21.44 11.77 -31.18
C PRO A 147 -21.54 11.49 -29.69
N SER A 148 -22.34 10.49 -29.33
CA SER A 148 -22.46 10.02 -27.95
C SER A 148 -22.29 8.51 -27.87
N ILE A 149 -21.37 8.06 -27.02
CA ILE A 149 -21.20 6.66 -26.68
C ILE A 149 -22.20 6.31 -25.58
N ARG A 150 -23.16 5.44 -25.88
CA ARG A 150 -24.07 4.87 -24.89
C ARG A 150 -23.51 3.55 -24.37
N ILE A 151 -23.44 3.40 -23.05
CA ILE A 151 -23.05 2.18 -22.35
C ILE A 151 -24.23 1.71 -21.49
N ARG A 152 -24.54 0.41 -21.57
CA ARG A 152 -25.53 -0.24 -20.70
C ARG A 152 -24.86 -1.30 -19.83
N THR A 153 -25.00 -1.17 -18.51
CA THR A 153 -24.48 -2.16 -17.57
C THR A 153 -25.43 -3.35 -17.40
N GLY A 154 -24.97 -4.41 -16.74
CA GLY A 154 -25.80 -5.41 -16.10
C GLY A 154 -26.58 -4.83 -14.92
N ASN A 155 -27.52 -5.61 -14.37
CA ASN A 155 -28.39 -5.22 -13.26
C ASN A 155 -27.87 -5.65 -11.88
N ASN A 156 -26.57 -5.93 -11.78
CA ASN A 156 -25.92 -6.47 -10.59
C ASN A 156 -25.36 -5.40 -9.64
N LEU A 157 -25.75 -4.13 -9.82
CA LEU A 157 -25.57 -3.09 -8.81
C LEU A 157 -26.72 -3.16 -7.81
N GLU A 158 -26.42 -3.15 -6.52
CA GLU A 158 -27.41 -3.34 -5.44
C GLU A 158 -27.62 -2.07 -4.63
N LEU A 159 -26.63 -1.17 -4.64
CA LEU A 159 -26.63 0.07 -3.87
C LEU A 159 -26.22 1.27 -4.74
N GLY A 160 -26.64 2.46 -4.33
CA GLY A 160 -26.26 3.72 -4.96
C GLY A 160 -24.76 4.01 -4.85
N GLU A 161 -24.11 3.56 -3.78
CA GLU A 161 -22.67 3.64 -3.56
C GLU A 161 -21.93 2.90 -4.68
N GLU A 162 -22.34 1.67 -4.99
CA GLU A 162 -21.75 0.88 -6.07
C GLU A 162 -21.91 1.59 -7.43
N ALA A 163 -23.06 2.23 -7.67
CA ALA A 163 -23.31 2.99 -8.90
C ALA A 163 -22.40 4.22 -9.02
N GLU A 164 -22.18 4.97 -7.93
CA GLU A 164 -21.24 6.10 -7.91
C GLU A 164 -19.79 5.63 -8.14
N MET A 165 -19.41 4.50 -7.54
CA MET A 165 -18.08 3.93 -7.71
C MET A 165 -17.84 3.44 -9.14
N PHE A 166 -18.84 2.77 -9.75
CA PHE A 166 -18.78 2.36 -11.15
C PHE A 166 -18.58 3.56 -12.09
N LEU A 167 -19.35 4.63 -11.90
CA LEU A 167 -19.24 5.84 -12.72
C LEU A 167 -17.89 6.53 -12.54
N THR A 168 -17.37 6.54 -11.32
CA THR A 168 -16.05 7.10 -11.01
C THR A 168 -14.94 6.28 -11.67
N GLU A 169 -15.00 4.96 -11.58
CA GLU A 169 -14.02 4.07 -12.20
C GLU A 169 -14.08 4.12 -13.73
N LEU A 170 -15.28 4.19 -14.31
CA LEU A 170 -15.45 4.38 -15.75
C LEU A 170 -14.85 5.73 -16.21
N ASN A 171 -15.04 6.80 -15.44
CA ASN A 171 -14.41 8.09 -15.72
C ASN A 171 -12.88 8.02 -15.65
N ASN A 172 -12.34 7.35 -14.63
CA ASN A 172 -10.90 7.13 -14.49
C ASN A 172 -10.34 6.34 -15.68
N ARG A 173 -11.04 5.27 -16.07
CA ARG A 173 -10.72 4.45 -17.25
C ARG A 173 -10.61 5.30 -18.51
N MET A 174 -11.61 6.14 -18.76
CA MET A 174 -11.64 7.01 -19.95
C MET A 174 -10.52 8.05 -19.95
N ARG A 175 -10.19 8.63 -18.78
CA ARG A 175 -9.03 9.54 -18.66
C ARG A 175 -7.72 8.80 -18.91
N TYR A 176 -7.58 7.60 -18.34
CA TYR A 176 -6.37 6.78 -18.49
C TYR A 176 -6.08 6.44 -19.96
N ILE A 177 -7.10 6.13 -20.76
CA ILE A 177 -6.94 5.86 -22.20
C ILE A 177 -6.92 7.15 -23.07
N GLY A 178 -7.02 8.33 -22.45
CA GLY A 178 -6.95 9.62 -23.13
C GLY A 178 -8.23 10.02 -23.88
N LEU A 179 -9.39 9.41 -23.56
CA LEU A 179 -10.69 9.79 -24.14
C LEU A 179 -11.28 11.06 -23.51
N LEU A 180 -10.94 11.33 -22.24
CA LEU A 180 -11.37 12.52 -21.50
C LEU A 180 -10.14 13.26 -20.94
N THR A 181 -10.15 14.59 -21.01
CA THR A 181 -9.11 15.48 -20.47
C THR A 181 -9.55 16.15 -19.16
N ASP A 182 -8.58 16.67 -18.39
CA ASP A 182 -8.77 17.20 -17.03
C ASP A 182 -9.61 18.48 -16.95
N SER A 183 -9.64 19.27 -18.01
CA SER A 183 -10.44 20.51 -18.09
C SER A 183 -11.95 20.27 -18.27
N ASP A 184 -12.37 19.02 -18.49
CA ASP A 184 -13.54 18.75 -19.34
C ASP A 184 -14.55 17.70 -18.80
N SER A 185 -14.27 17.01 -17.70
CA SER A 185 -14.80 15.64 -17.50
C SER A 185 -16.21 15.50 -16.92
N ILE A 186 -16.62 16.30 -15.94
CA ILE A 186 -17.87 16.03 -15.17
C ILE A 186 -19.14 16.27 -16.01
N HIS A 187 -19.12 17.18 -16.98
CA HIS A 187 -20.30 17.52 -17.78
C HIS A 187 -20.50 16.63 -19.03
N LYS A 188 -19.54 15.76 -19.35
CA LYS A 188 -19.59 14.89 -20.54
C LYS A 188 -20.23 13.53 -20.28
N ILE A 189 -20.27 13.08 -19.03
CA ILE A 189 -20.86 11.80 -18.63
C ILE A 189 -22.25 12.07 -18.05
N ARG A 190 -23.28 11.53 -18.69
CA ARG A 190 -24.66 11.58 -18.19
C ARG A 190 -25.15 10.17 -17.92
N CYS A 191 -25.89 9.99 -16.84
CA CYS A 191 -26.41 8.69 -16.44
C CYS A 191 -27.92 8.76 -16.17
N ASN A 192 -28.64 7.72 -16.58
CA ASN A 192 -29.92 7.37 -15.96
C ASN A 192 -29.74 6.04 -15.23
N ALA A 193 -30.31 5.92 -14.03
CA ALA A 193 -30.34 4.66 -13.31
C ALA A 193 -31.71 4.00 -13.47
N TYR A 194 -31.74 2.69 -13.54
CA TYR A 194 -32.94 1.88 -13.53
C TYR A 194 -32.87 0.98 -12.32
N VAL A 195 -33.83 1.15 -11.41
CA VAL A 195 -33.79 0.53 -10.08
C VAL A 195 -35.05 -0.29 -9.84
N ALA A 196 -34.87 -1.44 -9.21
CA ALA A 196 -35.94 -2.33 -8.80
C ALA A 196 -35.58 -2.97 -7.46
N SER A 197 -36.54 -3.03 -6.53
CA SER A 197 -36.49 -3.88 -5.34
C SER A 197 -37.56 -4.96 -5.49
N THR A 198 -37.27 -6.19 -5.11
CA THR A 198 -38.18 -7.34 -5.20
C THR A 198 -37.90 -8.36 -4.10
N GLU A 199 -38.89 -9.19 -3.75
CA GLU A 199 -38.71 -10.26 -2.76
C GLU A 199 -37.73 -11.31 -3.27
N PHE A 200 -36.70 -11.63 -2.48
CA PHE A 200 -35.69 -12.62 -2.82
C PHE A 200 -36.30 -14.04 -2.81
N PRO A 201 -35.98 -14.92 -3.78
CA PRO A 201 -35.01 -14.77 -4.88
C PRO A 201 -35.63 -14.39 -6.23
N ASN A 202 -36.79 -13.71 -6.26
CA ASN A 202 -37.50 -13.46 -7.51
C ASN A 202 -36.79 -12.39 -8.36
N PRO A 203 -36.83 -12.51 -9.71
CA PRO A 203 -36.34 -11.47 -10.61
C PRO A 203 -37.27 -10.24 -10.62
N PRO A 204 -36.75 -9.05 -10.96
CA PRO A 204 -37.56 -7.84 -11.04
C PRO A 204 -38.59 -7.90 -12.18
N GLN A 205 -39.84 -7.52 -11.89
CA GLN A 205 -40.93 -7.40 -12.87
C GLN A 205 -41.19 -5.95 -13.29
N HIS A 206 -40.50 -5.00 -12.68
CA HIS A 206 -40.57 -3.57 -12.96
C HIS A 206 -39.16 -2.96 -12.95
N TYR A 207 -39.03 -1.79 -13.57
CA TYR A 207 -37.91 -0.89 -13.32
C TYR A 207 -38.40 0.55 -13.24
N VAL A 208 -37.95 1.27 -12.22
CA VAL A 208 -38.12 2.71 -12.13
C VAL A 208 -36.92 3.38 -12.78
N LYS A 209 -37.16 4.17 -13.83
CA LYS A 209 -36.13 4.98 -14.49
C LYS A 209 -35.95 6.31 -13.77
N LEU A 210 -34.82 6.46 -13.08
CA LEU A 210 -34.39 7.70 -12.46
C LEU A 210 -33.72 8.62 -13.49
N ARG A 211 -34.18 9.86 -13.54
CA ARG A 211 -33.70 10.93 -14.43
C ARG A 211 -33.23 12.14 -13.62
N ASN A 212 -32.61 13.10 -14.32
CA ASN A 212 -32.07 14.34 -13.74
C ASN A 212 -30.90 14.11 -12.76
N LEU A 213 -30.02 13.16 -13.09
CA LEU A 213 -28.87 12.77 -12.28
C LEU A 213 -27.62 13.51 -12.77
N ASN A 214 -27.49 14.78 -12.37
CA ASN A 214 -26.46 15.70 -12.88
C ASN A 214 -25.06 15.52 -12.24
N SER A 215 -24.92 14.61 -11.28
CA SER A 215 -23.63 14.25 -10.67
C SER A 215 -23.64 12.79 -10.22
N PHE A 216 -22.47 12.17 -10.03
CA PHE A 216 -22.38 10.79 -9.55
C PHE A 216 -22.97 10.65 -8.13
N ASN A 217 -22.78 11.65 -7.27
CA ASN A 217 -23.43 11.72 -5.96
C ASN A 217 -24.97 11.79 -6.07
N PHE A 218 -25.51 12.47 -7.09
CA PHE A 218 -26.96 12.46 -7.33
C PHE A 218 -27.44 11.09 -7.78
N VAL A 219 -26.65 10.35 -8.56
CA VAL A 219 -26.96 8.95 -8.91
C VAL A 219 -27.06 8.12 -7.62
N ARG A 220 -26.04 8.17 -6.74
CA ARG A 220 -26.07 7.47 -5.46
C ARG A 220 -27.32 7.78 -4.64
N LYS A 221 -27.57 9.07 -4.40
CA LYS A 221 -28.69 9.51 -3.55
C LYS A 221 -30.04 9.10 -4.14
N ALA A 222 -30.24 9.27 -5.45
CA ALA A 222 -31.49 8.93 -6.09
C ALA A 222 -31.75 7.42 -6.11
N VAL A 223 -30.73 6.61 -6.37
CA VAL A 223 -30.83 5.13 -6.33
C VAL A 223 -31.22 4.68 -4.93
N ASN A 224 -30.51 5.12 -3.90
CA ASN A 224 -30.77 4.72 -2.52
C ASN A 224 -32.14 5.19 -2.01
N GLU A 225 -32.58 6.39 -2.39
CA GLU A 225 -33.91 6.86 -2.03
C GLU A 225 -35.00 5.99 -2.66
N ASP A 226 -34.92 5.74 -3.98
CA ASP A 226 -35.99 5.03 -4.66
C ASP A 226 -36.02 3.54 -4.31
N LEU A 227 -34.85 2.91 -4.08
CA LEU A 227 -34.78 1.55 -3.56
C LEU A 227 -35.46 1.44 -2.19
N ARG A 228 -35.18 2.38 -1.28
CA ARG A 228 -35.84 2.45 0.05
C ARG A 228 -37.35 2.64 -0.09
N ARG A 229 -37.79 3.52 -1.00
CA ARG A 229 -39.21 3.74 -1.30
C ARG A 229 -39.88 2.47 -1.78
N GLN A 230 -39.27 1.75 -2.71
CA GLN A 230 -39.80 0.49 -3.24
C GLN A 230 -39.84 -0.61 -2.17
N GLU A 231 -38.80 -0.71 -1.33
CA GLU A 231 -38.77 -1.65 -0.21
C GLU A 231 -39.90 -1.38 0.79
N GLU A 232 -40.18 -0.12 1.11
CA GLU A 232 -41.28 0.26 1.99
C GLU A 232 -42.66 -0.10 1.40
N MET A 233 -42.85 0.12 0.10
CA MET A 233 -44.06 -0.34 -0.60
C MET A 233 -44.23 -1.86 -0.49
N LEU A 234 -43.18 -2.63 -0.74
CA LEU A 234 -43.21 -4.09 -0.66
C LEU A 234 -43.53 -4.58 0.77
N LYS A 235 -42.98 -3.93 1.80
CA LYS A 235 -43.30 -4.21 3.21
C LYS A 235 -44.77 -3.95 3.54
N GLN A 236 -45.39 -2.98 2.87
CA GLN A 236 -46.82 -2.65 3.02
C GLN A 236 -47.72 -3.54 2.15
N GLY A 237 -47.15 -4.45 1.35
CA GLY A 237 -47.91 -5.32 0.44
C GLY A 237 -48.33 -4.63 -0.86
N GLU A 238 -47.72 -3.50 -1.18
CA GLU A 238 -47.89 -2.80 -2.46
C GLU A 238 -46.85 -3.29 -3.49
N GLU A 239 -47.22 -3.25 -4.78
CA GLU A 239 -46.32 -3.61 -5.87
C GLU A 239 -45.80 -2.36 -6.58
N PRO A 240 -44.47 -2.15 -6.64
CA PRO A 240 -43.91 -1.07 -7.44
C PRO A 240 -44.18 -1.29 -8.94
N ILE A 241 -44.38 -0.19 -9.67
CA ILE A 241 -44.68 -0.23 -11.12
C ILE A 241 -43.53 0.37 -11.94
N SER A 242 -43.52 0.06 -13.25
CA SER A 242 -42.56 0.68 -14.17
C SER A 242 -42.95 2.13 -14.46
N GLU A 243 -42.09 3.07 -14.07
CA GLU A 243 -42.29 4.49 -14.32
C GLU A 243 -40.96 5.24 -14.48
N SER A 244 -41.02 6.49 -14.96
CA SER A 244 -39.92 7.44 -14.87
C SER A 244 -40.15 8.36 -13.69
N ARG A 245 -39.12 8.57 -12.88
CA ARG A 245 -39.10 9.54 -11.79
C ARG A 245 -37.95 10.53 -11.97
N LEU A 246 -38.12 11.74 -11.46
CA LEU A 246 -37.11 12.81 -11.48
C LEU A 246 -36.47 12.93 -10.10
N TRP A 247 -35.15 13.05 -10.05
CA TRP A 247 -34.45 13.39 -8.82
C TRP A 247 -34.60 14.89 -8.51
N ASN A 248 -35.14 15.20 -7.34
CA ASN A 248 -35.24 16.56 -6.82
C ASN A 248 -34.15 16.78 -5.77
N ALA A 249 -33.02 17.37 -6.18
CA ALA A 249 -31.86 17.56 -5.31
C ALA A 249 -32.11 18.51 -4.13
N ARG A 250 -33.08 19.42 -4.22
CA ARG A 250 -33.42 20.35 -3.11
C ARG A 250 -34.21 19.65 -2.01
N MET A 251 -35.08 18.72 -2.38
CA MET A 251 -35.93 17.97 -1.45
C MET A 251 -35.35 16.58 -1.10
N GLU A 252 -34.25 16.19 -1.75
CA GLU A 252 -33.61 14.89 -1.62
C GLU A 252 -34.57 13.70 -1.80
N ARG A 253 -35.48 13.80 -2.78
CA ARG A 253 -36.47 12.77 -3.07
C ARG A 253 -36.67 12.54 -4.56
N THR A 254 -37.23 11.39 -4.92
CA THR A 254 -37.69 11.11 -6.29
C THR A 254 -39.15 11.47 -6.47
N GLU A 255 -39.50 12.11 -7.60
CA GLU A 255 -40.86 12.56 -7.91
C GLU A 255 -41.38 11.86 -9.19
N PRO A 256 -42.64 11.37 -9.21
CA PRO A 256 -43.21 10.70 -10.37
C PRO A 256 -43.27 11.66 -11.57
N TYR A 257 -42.93 11.14 -12.76
CA TYR A 257 -42.93 11.94 -13.98
C TYR A 257 -43.78 11.30 -15.09
N LYS A 258 -43.59 10.01 -15.37
CA LYS A 258 -44.30 9.35 -16.48
C LYS A 258 -44.36 7.83 -16.33
N LEU A 259 -45.54 7.23 -16.47
CA LEU A 259 -45.72 5.77 -16.55
C LEU A 259 -44.99 5.15 -17.74
N ARG A 260 -44.52 3.90 -17.58
CA ARG A 260 -43.77 3.16 -18.61
C ARG A 260 -44.15 1.69 -18.65
N ASP A 261 -43.92 1.08 -19.80
CA ASP A 261 -43.85 -0.37 -19.92
C ASP A 261 -42.57 -0.89 -19.25
N PHE A 262 -42.61 -2.13 -18.75
CA PHE A 262 -41.40 -2.84 -18.33
C PHE A 262 -40.48 -3.09 -19.52
N ILE A 263 -39.23 -2.64 -19.42
CA ILE A 263 -38.22 -2.77 -20.47
C ILE A 263 -36.86 -3.05 -19.83
N ASP A 264 -36.30 -4.22 -20.11
CA ASP A 264 -34.98 -4.70 -19.68
C ASP A 264 -33.98 -4.82 -20.84
N TYR A 265 -34.34 -4.34 -22.04
CA TYR A 265 -33.47 -4.27 -23.23
C TYR A 265 -33.58 -2.93 -23.96
N VAL A 266 -32.65 -2.62 -24.86
CA VAL A 266 -32.78 -1.43 -25.72
C VAL A 266 -33.73 -1.74 -26.88
N LYS A 267 -34.91 -1.11 -26.86
CA LYS A 267 -35.90 -1.27 -27.92
C LYS A 267 -35.52 -0.43 -29.14
N THR A 268 -35.17 -1.10 -30.23
CA THR A 268 -34.75 -0.51 -31.50
C THR A 268 -35.72 -0.84 -32.65
N LYS A 269 -35.71 -0.02 -33.70
CA LYS A 269 -36.32 -0.34 -34.99
C LYS A 269 -35.25 -0.32 -36.08
N PRO A 270 -35.17 -1.34 -36.95
CA PRO A 270 -34.18 -1.32 -38.02
C PRO A 270 -34.45 -0.19 -39.01
N VAL A 271 -33.40 0.46 -39.53
CA VAL A 271 -33.52 1.43 -40.63
C VAL A 271 -34.12 0.73 -41.87
N LYS A 272 -35.06 1.38 -42.56
CA LYS A 272 -35.95 0.79 -43.59
C LYS A 272 -35.26 -0.05 -44.67
N GLU A 273 -34.01 0.27 -45.00
CA GLU A 273 -33.23 -0.37 -46.08
C GLU A 273 -32.12 -1.31 -45.57
N ARG A 274 -32.10 -1.69 -44.28
CA ARG A 274 -31.05 -2.53 -43.66
C ARG A 274 -29.63 -2.06 -44.02
N HIS A 275 -29.34 -0.81 -43.72
CA HIS A 275 -28.00 -0.26 -43.85
C HIS A 275 -27.08 -0.75 -42.71
N PHE A 276 -25.83 -1.03 -43.03
CA PHE A 276 -24.83 -1.54 -42.10
C PHE A 276 -23.64 -0.60 -42.00
N TYR A 277 -23.18 -0.38 -40.77
CA TYR A 277 -21.82 0.05 -40.53
C TYR A 277 -20.89 -1.16 -40.60
N THR A 278 -19.80 -1.05 -41.34
CA THR A 278 -18.71 -2.03 -41.33
C THR A 278 -17.43 -1.29 -40.96
N ALA A 279 -16.87 -1.61 -39.80
CA ALA A 279 -15.59 -1.06 -39.39
C ALA A 279 -14.48 -1.55 -40.34
N PRO A 280 -13.61 -0.64 -40.82
CA PRO A 280 -12.42 -1.05 -41.58
C PRO A 280 -11.57 -2.02 -40.75
N GLU A 281 -11.04 -3.06 -41.38
CA GLU A 281 -10.16 -4.01 -40.71
C GLU A 281 -8.92 -3.32 -40.12
N SER A 282 -8.34 -2.36 -40.85
CA SER A 282 -7.22 -1.53 -40.38
C SER A 282 -7.53 -0.80 -39.08
N LEU A 283 -8.77 -0.32 -38.90
CA LEU A 283 -9.18 0.39 -37.68
C LEU A 283 -9.24 -0.55 -36.48
N LEU A 284 -9.82 -1.75 -36.65
CA LEU A 284 -9.87 -2.73 -35.57
C LEU A 284 -8.48 -3.22 -35.19
N GLN A 285 -7.62 -3.47 -36.18
CA GLN A 285 -6.22 -3.83 -35.93
C GLN A 285 -5.47 -2.68 -35.24
N GLU A 286 -5.64 -1.44 -35.67
CA GLU A 286 -5.07 -0.26 -35.01
C GLU A 286 -5.48 -0.21 -33.54
N VAL A 287 -6.77 -0.35 -33.24
CA VAL A 287 -7.28 -0.35 -31.86
C VAL A 287 -6.65 -1.49 -31.05
N LEU A 288 -6.61 -2.70 -31.59
CA LEU A 288 -6.01 -3.85 -30.91
C LEU A 288 -4.52 -3.67 -30.58
N HIS A 289 -3.75 -3.02 -31.46
CA HIS A 289 -2.31 -2.82 -31.29
C HIS A 289 -1.95 -1.55 -30.50
N THR A 290 -2.77 -0.50 -30.58
CA THR A 290 -2.49 0.80 -29.94
C THR A 290 -3.18 0.97 -28.59
N ALA A 291 -3.95 -0.04 -28.16
CA ALA A 291 -4.61 -0.03 -26.87
C ALA A 291 -3.57 0.17 -25.75
N PRO A 292 -3.65 1.25 -24.98
CA PRO A 292 -2.84 1.35 -23.78
C PRO A 292 -3.19 0.17 -22.88
N GLU A 293 -2.16 -0.43 -22.29
CA GLU A 293 -2.33 -1.48 -21.30
C GLU A 293 -3.32 -1.01 -20.22
N ASN A 294 -4.24 -1.89 -19.82
CA ASN A 294 -5.18 -1.56 -18.76
C ASN A 294 -4.41 -1.16 -17.49
N GLN A 295 -4.80 -0.05 -16.85
CA GLN A 295 -4.22 0.44 -15.60
C GLN A 295 -4.01 -0.66 -14.54
N GLU A 296 -5.00 -1.55 -14.33
CA GLU A 296 -4.89 -2.65 -13.36
C GLU A 296 -3.88 -3.70 -13.80
N SER A 297 -3.84 -4.04 -15.09
CA SER A 297 -2.83 -4.94 -15.66
C SER A 297 -1.42 -4.36 -15.50
N ARG A 298 -1.27 -3.06 -15.76
CA ARG A 298 0.00 -2.34 -15.59
C ARG A 298 0.43 -2.32 -14.12
N LYS A 299 -0.49 -2.05 -13.19
CA LYS A 299 -0.23 -2.14 -11.74
C LYS A 299 0.25 -3.54 -11.36
N LEU A 300 -0.47 -4.58 -11.77
CA LEU A 300 -0.10 -5.97 -11.48
C LEU A 300 1.27 -6.33 -12.07
N ARG A 301 1.57 -5.86 -13.28
CA ARG A 301 2.88 -6.05 -13.91
C ARG A 301 3.98 -5.34 -13.13
N TYR A 302 3.77 -4.12 -12.65
CA TYR A 302 4.77 -3.42 -11.85
C TYR A 302 5.02 -4.13 -10.52
N ILE A 303 3.98 -4.62 -9.85
CA ILE A 303 4.13 -5.39 -8.61
C ILE A 303 4.91 -6.69 -8.90
N ARG A 304 4.47 -7.48 -9.87
CA ARG A 304 5.03 -8.82 -10.12
C ARG A 304 6.39 -8.82 -10.81
N SER A 305 6.59 -7.94 -11.77
CA SER A 305 7.79 -7.93 -12.62
C SER A 305 8.84 -6.95 -12.14
N LEU A 306 8.47 -5.91 -11.38
CA LEU A 306 9.39 -4.88 -10.92
C LEU A 306 9.54 -4.83 -9.39
N GLY A 307 8.80 -5.65 -8.63
CA GLY A 307 8.91 -5.70 -7.17
C GLY A 307 8.51 -4.41 -6.47
N LEU A 308 7.69 -3.57 -7.11
CA LEU A 308 7.28 -2.29 -6.53
C LEU A 308 6.11 -2.47 -5.56
N SER A 309 6.17 -1.78 -4.42
CA SER A 309 5.12 -1.80 -3.41
C SER A 309 3.79 -1.24 -3.95
N ILE A 310 2.67 -1.74 -3.42
CA ILE A 310 1.32 -1.31 -3.83
C ILE A 310 1.14 0.23 -3.79
N PRO A 311 1.60 0.96 -2.74
CA PRO A 311 1.49 2.42 -2.70
C PRO A 311 2.22 3.11 -3.86
N ILE A 312 3.47 2.72 -4.14
CA ILE A 312 4.28 3.27 -5.22
C ILE A 312 3.61 3.00 -6.57
N VAL A 313 3.19 1.76 -6.79
CA VAL A 313 2.52 1.34 -8.03
C VAL A 313 1.20 2.09 -8.24
N ARG A 314 0.42 2.27 -7.17
CA ARG A 314 -0.83 3.04 -7.23
C ARG A 314 -0.57 4.48 -7.65
N ALA A 315 0.49 5.10 -7.13
CA ALA A 315 0.86 6.47 -7.45
C ALA A 315 1.41 6.60 -8.90
N LEU A 316 2.35 5.74 -9.31
CA LEU A 316 2.91 5.76 -10.66
C LEU A 316 1.86 5.49 -11.74
N CYS A 317 1.01 4.49 -11.51
CA CYS A 317 -0.03 4.11 -12.46
C CYS A 317 -1.29 4.98 -12.34
N ALA A 318 -1.31 6.03 -11.51
CA ALA A 318 -2.47 6.91 -11.42
C ALA A 318 -2.77 7.60 -12.76
N GLU A 319 -1.71 8.04 -13.45
CA GLU A 319 -1.77 8.67 -14.77
C GLU A 319 -0.97 7.84 -15.77
N ALA A 320 -1.56 7.53 -16.94
CA ALA A 320 -0.90 6.73 -17.97
C ALA A 320 0.44 7.32 -18.39
N ARG A 321 0.52 8.65 -18.53
CA ARG A 321 1.72 9.37 -18.95
C ARG A 321 2.87 9.30 -17.94
N VAL A 322 2.56 9.29 -16.64
CA VAL A 322 3.57 9.11 -15.57
C VAL A 322 4.15 7.69 -15.65
N ALA A 323 3.28 6.69 -15.81
CA ALA A 323 3.68 5.31 -16.01
C ALA A 323 4.49 5.10 -17.32
N ASP A 324 4.10 5.76 -18.41
CA ASP A 324 4.84 5.71 -19.68
C ASP A 324 6.24 6.32 -19.54
N PHE A 325 6.36 7.46 -18.83
CA PHE A 325 7.65 8.08 -18.54
C PHE A 325 8.53 7.17 -17.67
N PHE A 326 7.95 6.56 -16.63
CA PHE A 326 8.64 5.58 -15.79
C PHE A 326 9.18 4.41 -16.59
N GLU A 327 8.36 3.78 -17.44
CA GLU A 327 8.82 2.68 -18.30
C GLU A 327 9.91 3.12 -19.28
N ALA A 328 9.81 4.33 -19.84
CA ALA A 328 10.85 4.87 -20.70
C ALA A 328 12.17 5.07 -19.94
N VAL A 329 12.15 5.44 -18.65
CA VAL A 329 13.34 5.53 -17.80
C VAL A 329 13.96 4.15 -17.54
N LEU A 330 13.14 3.11 -17.36
CA LEU A 330 13.62 1.74 -17.16
C LEU A 330 14.36 1.18 -18.37
N GLN A 331 14.00 1.60 -19.59
CA GLN A 331 14.69 1.18 -20.83
C GLN A 331 16.19 1.53 -20.83
N PHE A 332 16.62 2.48 -20.00
CA PHE A 332 18.03 2.87 -19.84
C PHE A 332 18.76 2.10 -18.71
N GLY A 333 18.15 1.02 -18.19
CA GLY A 333 18.74 0.13 -17.20
C GLY A 333 18.72 0.68 -15.77
N THR A 334 17.77 1.58 -15.47
CA THR A 334 17.59 2.14 -14.13
C THR A 334 16.89 1.13 -13.22
N GLU A 335 17.33 1.01 -11.97
CA GLU A 335 16.67 0.17 -10.97
C GLU A 335 15.22 0.68 -10.71
N PRO A 336 14.20 -0.20 -10.75
CA PRO A 336 12.80 0.22 -10.69
C PRO A 336 12.39 1.02 -9.46
N LYS A 337 12.78 0.62 -8.25
CA LYS A 337 12.41 1.32 -7.00
C LYS A 337 12.99 2.74 -6.99
N THR A 338 14.25 2.88 -7.40
CA THR A 338 14.95 4.17 -7.45
C THR A 338 14.33 5.09 -8.51
N ALA A 339 14.02 4.57 -9.70
CA ALA A 339 13.34 5.34 -10.74
C ALA A 339 11.94 5.79 -10.30
N ALA A 340 11.18 4.90 -9.65
CA ALA A 340 9.86 5.18 -9.13
C ALA A 340 9.90 6.31 -8.09
N ASN A 341 10.76 6.18 -7.08
CA ASN A 341 10.90 7.17 -6.02
C ASN A 341 11.33 8.53 -6.57
N GLY A 342 12.35 8.58 -7.44
CA GLY A 342 12.78 9.88 -8.00
C GLY A 342 11.71 10.54 -8.88
N ILE A 343 10.86 9.77 -9.58
CA ILE A 343 9.71 10.35 -10.28
C ILE A 343 8.69 10.92 -9.29
N LEU A 344 8.30 10.12 -8.30
CA LEU A 344 7.24 10.47 -7.35
C LEU A 344 7.63 11.59 -6.38
N GLU A 345 8.88 11.62 -5.93
CA GLU A 345 9.37 12.50 -4.87
C GLU A 345 10.14 13.72 -5.40
N ASP A 346 10.86 13.58 -6.51
CA ASP A 346 11.63 14.69 -7.08
C ASP A 346 10.94 15.36 -8.27
N ILE A 347 10.37 14.61 -9.21
CA ILE A 347 9.80 15.18 -10.44
C ILE A 347 8.37 15.70 -10.22
N LEU A 348 7.44 14.86 -9.77
CA LEU A 348 6.03 15.23 -9.67
C LEU A 348 5.79 16.45 -8.74
N PRO A 349 6.47 16.60 -7.58
CA PRO A 349 6.29 17.77 -6.74
C PRO A 349 6.80 19.06 -7.39
N LEU A 350 7.87 18.99 -8.20
CA LEU A 350 8.40 20.13 -8.94
C LEU A 350 7.47 20.54 -10.08
N LEU A 351 6.90 19.58 -10.81
CA LEU A 351 5.88 19.84 -11.84
C LEU A 351 4.65 20.52 -11.22
N LYS A 352 4.15 19.98 -10.11
CA LYS A 352 3.03 20.57 -9.36
C LYS A 352 3.34 22.01 -8.92
N ARG A 353 4.54 22.27 -8.39
CA ARG A 353 4.98 23.63 -8.00
C ARG A 353 5.06 24.58 -9.19
N ALA A 354 5.40 24.09 -10.37
CA ALA A 354 5.44 24.86 -11.60
C ALA A 354 4.06 25.01 -12.29
N GLY A 355 2.99 24.40 -11.75
CA GLY A 355 1.68 24.37 -12.40
C GLY A 355 1.67 23.59 -13.72
N LYS A 356 2.56 22.60 -13.84
CA LYS A 356 2.84 21.81 -15.05
C LYS A 356 2.41 20.35 -14.83
N THR A 357 2.10 19.66 -15.93
CA THR A 357 1.87 18.20 -15.95
C THR A 357 3.09 17.48 -16.55
N ILE A 358 3.11 16.15 -16.44
CA ILE A 358 4.16 15.32 -17.02
C ILE A 358 4.27 15.50 -18.55
N ASP A 359 3.19 15.86 -19.25
CA ASP A 359 3.21 16.14 -20.70
C ASP A 359 4.08 17.35 -21.07
N SER A 360 4.30 18.27 -20.12
CA SER A 360 5.12 19.46 -20.32
C SER A 360 6.57 19.29 -19.84
N LEU A 361 6.94 18.08 -19.43
CA LEU A 361 8.27 17.78 -18.93
C LEU A 361 9.28 17.80 -20.08
N ILE A 362 10.22 18.74 -20.02
CA ILE A 362 11.31 18.87 -21.00
C ILE A 362 12.50 17.94 -20.73
N LEU A 363 12.48 17.21 -19.61
CA LEU A 363 13.54 16.28 -19.19
C LEU A 363 13.34 14.93 -19.92
N PRO A 364 14.26 14.52 -20.82
CA PRO A 364 14.12 13.24 -21.47
C PRO A 364 14.38 12.07 -20.50
N PRO A 365 13.73 10.91 -20.69
CA PRO A 365 13.89 9.74 -19.82
C PRO A 365 15.36 9.28 -19.64
N GLU A 366 16.15 9.32 -20.71
CA GLU A 366 17.58 8.99 -20.71
C GLU A 366 18.37 9.84 -19.72
N PHE A 367 18.08 11.15 -19.67
CA PHE A 367 18.78 12.07 -18.77
C PHE A 367 18.43 11.80 -17.32
N PHE A 368 17.16 11.50 -17.04
CA PHE A 368 16.77 11.14 -15.69
C PHE A 368 17.42 9.82 -15.25
N ALA A 369 17.45 8.81 -16.11
CA ALA A 369 18.18 7.57 -15.86
C ALA A 369 19.67 7.81 -15.57
N ARG A 370 20.31 8.73 -16.29
CA ARG A 370 21.71 9.13 -16.03
C ARG A 370 21.88 9.78 -14.65
N ILE A 371 20.97 10.66 -14.24
CA ILE A 371 20.99 11.28 -12.90
C ILE A 371 20.88 10.20 -11.82
N VAL A 372 19.95 9.27 -11.97
CA VAL A 372 19.78 8.15 -11.03
C VAL A 372 21.05 7.31 -10.94
N ARG A 373 21.66 6.97 -12.08
CA ARG A 373 22.93 6.21 -12.09
C ARG A 373 24.06 6.94 -11.38
N LEU A 374 24.25 8.23 -11.65
CA LEU A 374 25.26 9.04 -10.97
C LEU A 374 25.02 9.10 -9.45
N SER A 375 23.76 9.05 -9.00
CA SER A 375 23.42 8.97 -7.59
C SER A 375 23.81 7.62 -6.98
N GLN A 376 23.52 6.52 -7.67
CA GLN A 376 23.84 5.16 -7.23
C GLN A 376 25.35 4.91 -7.18
N GLU A 377 26.11 5.48 -8.12
CA GLU A 377 27.58 5.48 -8.11
C GLU A 377 28.16 6.34 -6.97
N GLY A 378 27.32 7.09 -6.25
CA GLY A 378 27.74 8.03 -5.20
C GLY A 378 28.40 9.30 -5.75
N THR A 379 28.42 9.48 -7.07
CA THR A 379 29.00 10.64 -7.76
C THR A 379 28.22 11.92 -7.45
N ILE A 380 26.91 11.84 -7.25
CA ILE A 380 26.06 12.97 -6.83
C ILE A 380 25.22 12.59 -5.62
N ASN A 381 24.83 13.57 -4.80
CA ASN A 381 23.95 13.39 -3.65
C ASN A 381 22.55 13.98 -3.93
N HIS A 382 21.58 13.67 -3.07
CA HIS A 382 20.20 14.14 -3.25
C HIS A 382 20.05 15.69 -3.33
N PRO A 383 20.79 16.51 -2.55
CA PRO A 383 20.80 17.96 -2.74
C PRO A 383 21.19 18.43 -4.15
N ILE A 384 22.19 17.78 -4.76
CA ILE A 384 22.61 18.03 -6.14
C ILE A 384 21.47 17.71 -7.11
N ILE A 385 20.88 16.52 -6.99
CA ILE A 385 19.77 16.05 -7.84
C ILE A 385 18.62 17.05 -7.81
N ARG A 386 18.19 17.45 -6.61
CA ARG A 386 17.09 18.39 -6.41
C ARG A 386 17.36 19.76 -7.05
N THR A 387 18.60 20.26 -6.94
CA THR A 387 19.01 21.53 -7.54
C THR A 387 18.99 21.44 -9.08
N LEU A 388 19.48 20.33 -9.62
CA LEU A 388 19.52 20.06 -11.05
C LEU A 388 18.10 20.00 -11.65
N LEU A 389 17.22 19.20 -11.04
CA LEU A 389 15.82 19.06 -11.47
C LEU A 389 15.04 20.37 -11.34
N GLN A 390 15.31 21.18 -10.31
CA GLN A 390 14.70 22.52 -10.19
C GLN A 390 15.11 23.45 -11.34
N LYS A 391 16.40 23.50 -11.70
CA LYS A 391 16.88 24.32 -12.82
C LYS A 391 16.24 23.91 -14.16
N ILE A 392 15.99 22.62 -14.35
CA ILE A 392 15.37 22.08 -15.56
C ILE A 392 13.86 22.33 -15.57
N ILE A 393 13.13 21.84 -14.56
CA ILE A 393 11.66 21.81 -14.57
C ILE A 393 11.06 23.21 -14.37
N ILE A 394 11.62 23.97 -13.43
CA ILE A 394 11.16 25.33 -13.09
C ILE A 394 11.90 26.35 -13.95
N GLY A 395 13.23 26.25 -14.03
CA GLY A 395 14.07 27.22 -14.74
C GLY A 395 14.09 27.06 -16.26
N GLY A 396 13.67 25.91 -16.80
CA GLY A 396 13.68 25.65 -18.25
C GLY A 396 15.08 25.45 -18.85
N ALA A 397 16.09 25.19 -18.02
CA ALA A 397 17.45 24.94 -18.49
C ALA A 397 17.52 23.62 -19.29
N ASP A 398 18.33 23.60 -20.34
CA ASP A 398 18.58 22.38 -21.12
C ASP A 398 19.37 21.34 -20.29
N PRO A 399 18.81 20.13 -20.04
CA PRO A 399 19.46 19.06 -19.29
C PRO A 399 20.86 18.70 -19.83
N THR A 400 21.05 18.79 -21.15
CA THR A 400 22.29 18.37 -21.83
C THR A 400 23.46 19.28 -21.47
N THR A 401 23.25 20.59 -21.55
CA THR A 401 24.29 21.58 -21.22
C THR A 401 24.58 21.66 -19.73
N LEU A 402 23.58 21.40 -18.87
CA LEU A 402 23.70 21.57 -17.43
C LEU A 402 24.64 20.53 -16.79
N LEU A 403 24.56 19.26 -17.21
CA LEU A 403 25.41 18.16 -16.69
C LEU A 403 26.83 18.15 -17.26
N ALA A 404 27.09 18.85 -18.36
CA ALA A 404 28.44 18.99 -18.92
C ALA A 404 29.34 19.94 -18.10
N GLN A 405 28.76 20.64 -17.12
CA GLN A 405 29.50 21.47 -16.17
C GLN A 405 30.06 20.54 -15.07
N ASP A 406 31.38 20.52 -14.87
CA ASP A 406 32.07 19.67 -13.88
C ASP A 406 31.74 20.02 -12.40
N ASP A 407 30.82 20.97 -12.18
CA ASP A 407 30.46 21.48 -10.87
C ASP A 407 29.49 20.58 -10.08
N TRP A 408 28.97 19.50 -10.65
CA TRP A 408 27.91 18.71 -10.00
C TRP A 408 28.39 17.47 -9.24
N ILE A 409 29.69 17.32 -9.01
CA ILE A 409 30.26 16.12 -8.38
C ILE A 409 30.30 16.27 -6.86
N LYS A 410 29.94 15.19 -6.15
CA LYS A 410 30.06 15.06 -4.70
C LYS A 410 31.52 15.19 -4.29
N ILE A 411 31.81 16.10 -3.38
CA ILE A 411 33.13 16.25 -2.77
C ILE A 411 33.28 15.18 -1.69
N SER A 412 34.00 14.11 -2.01
CA SER A 412 34.30 12.98 -1.12
C SER A 412 35.78 12.80 -0.81
N ASP A 413 36.65 13.71 -1.29
CA ASP A 413 38.07 13.68 -0.92
C ASP A 413 38.25 14.01 0.57
N GLU A 414 38.65 12.99 1.33
CA GLU A 414 38.82 13.10 2.78
C GLU A 414 39.82 14.19 3.16
N THR A 415 40.89 14.38 2.37
CA THR A 415 41.92 15.39 2.65
C THR A 415 41.35 16.81 2.58
N THR A 416 40.58 17.09 1.52
CA THR A 416 39.89 18.37 1.32
C THR A 416 38.83 18.60 2.38
N LEU A 417 37.99 17.59 2.66
CA LEU A 417 36.96 17.70 3.69
C LEU A 417 37.55 17.87 5.08
N ARG A 418 38.64 17.17 5.41
CA ARG A 418 39.35 17.29 6.69
C ARG A 418 39.94 18.67 6.88
N THR A 419 40.53 19.24 5.83
CA THR A 419 41.00 20.64 5.86
C THR A 419 39.85 21.61 6.14
N LEU A 420 38.74 21.47 5.42
CA LEU A 420 37.55 22.30 5.62
C LEU A 420 36.94 22.14 7.02
N VAL A 421 36.90 20.92 7.55
CA VAL A 421 36.43 20.62 8.90
C VAL A 421 37.36 21.24 9.94
N GLN A 422 38.67 21.08 9.82
CA GLN A 422 39.65 21.67 10.75
C GLN A 422 39.57 23.20 10.79
N GLU A 423 39.46 23.86 9.63
CA GLU A 423 39.23 25.30 9.56
C GLU A 423 37.92 25.73 10.22
N MET A 424 36.86 24.94 9.99
CA MET A 424 35.55 25.20 10.56
C MET A 424 35.58 25.05 12.08
N LEU A 425 36.17 23.97 12.61
CA LEU A 425 36.34 23.75 14.05
C LEU A 425 37.17 24.87 14.70
N ALA A 426 38.23 25.34 14.04
CA ALA A 426 39.04 26.46 14.52
C ALA A 426 38.26 27.79 14.57
N LYS A 427 37.30 28.00 13.65
CA LYS A 427 36.44 29.19 13.63
C LYS A 427 35.27 29.10 14.61
N HIS A 428 34.89 27.90 15.05
CA HIS A 428 33.77 27.63 15.95
C HIS A 428 34.23 26.87 17.22
N PRO A 429 35.15 27.44 18.03
CA PRO A 429 35.71 26.74 19.18
C PRO A 429 34.67 26.49 20.28
N LYS A 430 33.72 27.41 20.48
CA LYS A 430 32.65 27.27 21.48
C LYS A 430 31.72 26.10 21.15
N GLU A 431 31.29 26.01 19.90
CA GLU A 431 30.44 24.94 19.40
C GLU A 431 31.18 23.60 19.42
N SER A 432 32.50 23.61 19.14
CA SER A 432 33.36 22.42 19.23
C SER A 432 33.51 21.91 20.66
N GLU A 433 33.68 22.81 21.64
CA GLU A 433 33.71 22.46 23.07
C GLU A 433 32.35 21.94 23.55
N LEU A 434 31.26 22.57 23.14
CA LEU A 434 29.91 22.11 23.48
C LEU A 434 29.60 20.75 22.84
N LEU A 435 30.09 20.51 21.62
CA LEU A 435 29.98 19.20 20.97
C LEU A 435 30.80 18.15 21.71
N LYS A 436 32.05 18.46 22.10
CA LYS A 436 32.90 17.60 22.96
C LYS A 436 32.29 17.35 24.35
N ALA A 437 31.54 18.31 24.89
CA ALA A 437 30.79 18.16 26.14
C ALA A 437 29.49 17.35 25.97
N GLY A 438 29.19 16.88 24.76
CA GLY A 438 28.05 16.00 24.50
C GLY A 438 26.77 16.72 24.05
N SER A 439 26.85 17.89 23.40
CA SER A 439 25.68 18.54 22.77
C SER A 439 25.62 18.27 21.26
N MET A 440 24.98 17.17 20.84
CA MET A 440 24.94 16.74 19.42
C MET A 440 24.27 17.73 18.46
N LYS A 441 23.41 18.63 18.93
CA LYS A 441 22.84 19.68 18.06
C LYS A 441 23.93 20.48 17.34
N TYR A 442 25.11 20.62 17.96
CA TYR A 442 26.23 21.30 17.35
C TYR A 442 26.91 20.48 16.25
N LEU A 443 26.76 19.15 16.23
CA LEU A 443 27.21 18.35 15.08
C LEU A 443 26.47 18.75 13.81
N GLU A 444 25.14 18.89 13.87
CA GLU A 444 24.33 19.31 12.71
C GLU A 444 24.63 20.75 12.30
N ILE A 445 24.87 21.66 13.26
CA ILE A 445 25.25 23.05 12.98
C ILE A 445 26.61 23.11 12.28
N LEU A 446 27.61 22.42 12.83
CA LEU A 446 28.98 22.40 12.30
C LEU A 446 29.03 21.70 10.93
N CYS A 447 28.31 20.59 10.78
CA CYS A 447 28.13 19.91 9.49
C CYS A 447 27.44 20.83 8.48
N GLY A 448 26.36 21.51 8.87
CA GLY A 448 25.63 22.45 8.03
C GLY A 448 26.51 23.60 7.51
N GLU A 449 27.47 24.07 8.31
CA GLU A 449 28.39 25.13 7.88
C GLU A 449 29.39 24.65 6.82
N VAL A 450 29.90 23.42 6.95
CA VAL A 450 30.73 22.76 5.92
C VAL A 450 29.90 22.52 4.65
N MET A 451 28.64 22.07 4.79
CA MET A 451 27.72 21.89 3.66
C MET A 451 27.45 23.20 2.92
N LYS A 452 27.25 24.32 3.63
CA LYS A 452 27.07 25.64 3.00
C LYS A 452 28.29 26.07 2.19
N ARG A 453 29.49 25.93 2.73
CA ARG A 453 30.74 26.29 2.01
C ARG A 453 30.92 25.49 0.74
N THR A 454 30.53 24.22 0.77
CA THR A 454 30.60 23.31 -0.37
C THR A 454 29.35 23.35 -1.26
N LYS A 455 28.42 24.29 -1.04
CA LYS A 455 27.15 24.43 -1.77
C LYS A 455 26.29 23.14 -1.76
N GLY A 456 26.44 22.33 -0.71
CA GLY A 456 25.75 21.07 -0.54
C GLY A 456 26.42 19.87 -1.22
N PHE A 457 27.60 20.05 -1.82
CA PHE A 457 28.28 19.00 -2.57
C PHE A 457 29.14 18.09 -1.70
N ALA A 458 29.49 18.49 -0.48
CA ALA A 458 30.22 17.60 0.42
C ALA A 458 29.42 16.33 0.76
N ASP A 459 30.14 15.22 0.94
CA ASP A 459 29.58 14.03 1.55
C ASP A 459 29.25 14.30 3.03
N GLN A 460 27.97 14.42 3.35
CA GLN A 460 27.50 14.80 4.67
C GLN A 460 27.90 13.78 5.76
N GLN A 461 27.89 12.49 5.43
CA GLN A 461 28.25 11.43 6.38
C GLN A 461 29.74 11.49 6.67
N LEU A 462 30.57 11.61 5.64
CA LEU A 462 32.02 11.74 5.79
C LEU A 462 32.39 13.01 6.57
N VAL A 463 31.71 14.14 6.33
CA VAL A 463 31.89 15.37 7.12
C VAL A 463 31.56 15.12 8.60
N LYS A 464 30.41 14.49 8.90
CA LYS A 464 30.04 14.18 10.29
C LYS A 464 31.04 13.23 10.95
N GLN A 465 31.57 12.26 10.20
CA GLN A 465 32.59 11.33 10.68
C GLN A 465 33.90 12.07 11.00
N ILE A 466 34.43 12.86 10.06
CA ILE A 466 35.68 13.61 10.26
C ILE A 466 35.56 14.57 11.45
N ILE A 467 34.41 15.26 11.62
CA ILE A 467 34.18 16.12 12.79
C ILE A 467 34.32 15.33 14.10
N LYS A 468 33.77 14.11 14.16
CA LYS A 468 33.85 13.25 15.37
C LYS A 468 35.26 12.74 15.61
N GLU A 469 35.97 12.36 14.55
CA GLU A 469 37.37 11.91 14.63
C GLU A 469 38.29 13.02 15.14
N GLU A 470 38.21 14.21 14.54
CA GLU A 470 39.01 15.39 14.94
C GLU A 470 38.74 15.80 16.40
N LEU A 471 37.53 15.53 16.90
CA LEU A 471 37.13 15.82 18.27
C LEU A 471 37.23 14.62 19.23
N ASN A 472 37.61 13.44 18.72
CA ASN A 472 37.67 12.15 19.43
C ASN A 472 36.41 11.82 20.25
N ILE A 473 35.24 11.98 19.64
CA ILE A 473 33.95 11.76 20.31
C ILE A 473 33.50 10.31 20.09
N ARG A 474 33.33 9.54 21.18
CA ARG A 474 32.74 8.19 21.15
C ARG A 474 31.51 8.12 22.04
N ILE A 475 30.35 7.78 21.49
CA ILE A 475 29.08 7.82 22.22
C ILE A 475 28.50 6.42 22.41
N ILE A 476 28.19 6.08 23.67
CA ILE A 476 27.30 4.95 23.98
C ILE A 476 25.90 5.49 24.21
N TYR A 477 24.92 4.97 23.47
CA TYR A 477 23.51 5.24 23.72
C TYR A 477 22.93 4.18 24.65
N VAL A 478 22.18 4.59 25.66
CA VAL A 478 21.45 3.71 26.58
C VAL A 478 19.96 3.91 26.33
N LEU A 479 19.28 2.83 25.96
CA LEU A 479 17.91 2.77 25.51
C LEU A 479 17.07 1.98 26.55
N PRO A 480 16.31 2.66 27.42
CA PRO A 480 15.57 2.00 28.47
C PRO A 480 14.22 1.43 27.99
N MET A 481 13.98 0.14 28.27
CA MET A 481 12.74 -0.60 28.01
C MET A 481 12.08 -1.09 29.31
N GLY A 482 12.26 -0.34 30.41
CA GLY A 482 11.71 -0.67 31.72
C GLY A 482 12.44 -1.80 32.46
N GLY A 483 11.71 -2.46 33.37
CA GLY A 483 12.21 -3.54 34.23
C GLY A 483 12.93 -3.09 35.51
N ALA A 484 13.15 -4.03 36.44
CA ALA A 484 13.68 -3.75 37.78
C ALA A 484 15.04 -3.04 37.76
N ILE A 485 15.86 -3.24 36.72
CA ILE A 485 17.17 -2.59 36.54
C ILE A 485 17.13 -1.05 36.61
N SER A 486 15.99 -0.47 36.25
CA SER A 486 15.76 0.98 36.30
C SER A 486 14.69 1.38 37.33
N GLY A 487 14.06 0.43 38.03
CA GLY A 487 12.93 0.62 38.92
C GLY A 487 13.27 1.13 40.33
N LYS A 488 12.23 1.56 41.07
CA LYS A 488 12.30 1.89 42.50
C LYS A 488 11.28 1.09 43.27
N ILE A 489 11.55 0.78 44.53
CA ILE A 489 10.55 0.15 45.40
C ILE A 489 9.90 1.21 46.29
N GLN A 490 8.57 1.31 46.18
CA GLN A 490 7.73 2.08 47.10
C GLN A 490 6.69 1.13 47.71
N ASN A 491 6.62 1.07 49.05
CA ASN A 491 5.68 0.21 49.79
C ASN A 491 5.69 -1.29 49.41
N GLY A 492 6.85 -1.83 48.99
CA GLY A 492 6.99 -3.23 48.58
C GLY A 492 6.51 -3.55 47.16
N GLN A 493 6.18 -2.53 46.36
CA GLN A 493 5.89 -2.65 44.93
C GLN A 493 7.00 -1.98 44.12
N VAL A 494 7.40 -2.61 43.01
CA VAL A 494 8.34 -2.03 42.04
C VAL A 494 7.58 -0.99 41.22
N GLU A 495 7.97 0.27 41.30
CA GLU A 495 7.56 1.33 40.38
C GLU A 495 8.48 1.33 39.17
N SER A 496 7.88 1.57 37.99
CA SER A 496 8.58 1.61 36.72
C SER A 496 9.61 2.74 36.66
N GLY A 497 10.70 2.44 35.95
CA GLY A 497 11.96 3.14 36.12
C GLY A 497 12.01 4.58 35.61
N ASN A 498 12.97 5.34 36.15
CA ASN A 498 13.28 6.70 35.73
C ASN A 498 14.73 6.73 35.21
N THR A 499 14.95 7.34 34.05
CA THR A 499 16.28 7.49 33.42
C THR A 499 17.34 8.14 34.31
N LYS A 500 16.94 8.91 35.32
CA LYS A 500 17.84 9.44 36.37
C LYS A 500 18.54 8.34 37.18
N ILE A 501 17.87 7.21 37.44
CA ILE A 501 18.43 6.10 38.23
C ILE A 501 19.59 5.45 37.48
N LEU A 502 19.45 5.23 36.17
CA LEU A 502 20.52 4.67 35.34
C LEU A 502 21.78 5.55 35.36
N SER A 503 21.61 6.88 35.45
CA SER A 503 22.74 7.81 35.56
C SER A 503 23.50 7.65 36.87
N GLU A 504 22.81 7.35 37.98
CA GLU A 504 23.39 7.11 39.31
C GLU A 504 24.09 5.74 39.44
N LEU A 505 23.76 4.81 38.53
CA LEU A 505 24.37 3.47 38.49
C LEU A 505 25.75 3.46 37.83
N LEU A 506 26.11 4.45 37.01
CA LEU A 506 27.39 4.47 36.31
C LEU A 506 28.58 4.63 37.28
N ASP A 507 29.58 3.77 37.14
CA ASP A 507 30.84 3.89 37.89
C ASP A 507 31.61 5.14 37.46
N SER A 508 32.33 5.76 38.41
CA SER A 508 32.99 7.06 38.17
C SER A 508 34.00 7.10 37.00
N ASP A 509 34.61 5.97 36.65
CA ASP A 509 35.52 5.87 35.50
C ASP A 509 34.79 5.60 34.17
N ILE A 510 33.60 4.99 34.23
CA ILE A 510 32.72 4.77 33.09
C ILE A 510 31.92 6.04 32.79
N ALA A 511 31.50 6.78 33.83
CA ALA A 511 30.80 8.07 33.73
C ALA A 511 31.65 9.18 33.07
N LYS A 512 32.99 9.03 33.03
CA LYS A 512 33.89 9.92 32.27
C LYS A 512 33.84 9.67 30.77
N ARG A 513 33.26 8.55 30.30
CA ARG A 513 33.02 8.25 28.89
C ARG A 513 31.72 8.93 28.45
N HIS A 514 31.59 9.33 27.18
CA HIS A 514 30.36 9.96 26.70
C HIS A 514 29.22 8.93 26.59
N ILE A 515 28.42 8.83 27.64
CA ILE A 515 27.24 7.98 27.71
C ILE A 515 26.01 8.86 27.64
N ARG A 516 25.07 8.51 26.77
CA ARG A 516 23.77 9.18 26.64
C ARG A 516 22.65 8.22 26.95
N ILE A 517 21.90 8.53 27.99
CA ILE A 517 20.68 7.81 28.33
C ILE A 517 19.51 8.53 27.66
N GLU A 518 18.84 7.85 26.74
CA GLU A 518 17.69 8.38 26.02
C GLU A 518 16.45 8.32 26.93
N PRO A 519 15.71 9.42 27.12
CA PRO A 519 14.73 9.53 28.18
C PRO A 519 13.38 8.83 27.93
N SER A 520 13.13 8.18 26.79
CA SER A 520 11.74 8.13 26.29
C SER A 520 11.27 6.93 25.46
N ILE A 521 11.92 5.75 25.52
CA ILE A 521 11.41 4.61 24.73
C ILE A 521 10.24 3.91 25.44
N ALA A 522 10.34 3.71 26.76
CA ALA A 522 9.28 3.09 27.58
C ALA A 522 9.34 3.55 29.06
N ASP A 523 9.42 4.88 29.28
CA ASP A 523 9.36 5.44 30.63
C ASP A 523 8.04 5.03 31.29
N GLY A 524 8.11 4.34 32.41
CA GLY A 524 6.92 3.93 33.14
C GLY A 524 6.34 2.55 32.80
N LEU A 525 6.92 1.80 31.85
CA LEU A 525 6.41 0.51 31.39
C LEU A 525 7.03 -0.68 32.15
N PHE A 526 6.21 -1.67 32.50
CA PHE A 526 6.72 -2.98 32.91
C PHE A 526 7.01 -3.85 31.69
N SER A 527 8.03 -4.70 31.77
CA SER A 527 8.51 -5.47 30.62
C SER A 527 7.49 -6.50 30.12
N GLU A 528 6.59 -6.94 31.00
CA GLU A 528 5.47 -7.84 30.75
C GLU A 528 4.27 -7.14 30.09
N GLU A 529 4.28 -5.81 30.00
CA GLU A 529 3.25 -4.99 29.34
C GLU A 529 3.68 -4.54 27.93
N LEU A 530 4.77 -5.09 27.39
CA LEU A 530 5.27 -4.73 26.06
C LEU A 530 4.24 -5.02 24.96
N GLU A 531 3.98 -4.01 24.14
CA GLU A 531 3.16 -4.09 22.94
C GLU A 531 4.01 -3.99 21.66
N PRO A 532 3.48 -4.38 20.49
CA PRO A 532 4.17 -4.20 19.20
C PRO A 532 4.71 -2.78 18.96
N ALA A 533 4.00 -1.76 19.45
CA ALA A 533 4.41 -0.36 19.36
C ALA A 533 5.71 -0.06 20.14
N ASP A 534 5.98 -0.75 21.24
CA ASP A 534 7.22 -0.59 22.02
C ASP A 534 8.43 -1.15 21.27
N TRP A 535 8.28 -2.33 20.67
CA TRP A 535 9.33 -2.89 19.80
C TRP A 535 9.56 -2.01 18.58
N ALA A 536 8.49 -1.49 17.95
CA ALA A 536 8.61 -0.57 16.83
C ALA A 536 9.42 0.68 17.19
N ARG A 537 9.13 1.30 18.34
CA ARG A 537 9.88 2.45 18.87
C ARG A 537 11.34 2.12 19.14
N LEU A 538 11.61 0.97 19.76
CA LEU A 538 12.98 0.51 20.04
C LEU A 538 13.77 0.32 18.74
N ILE A 539 13.21 -0.43 17.78
CA ILE A 539 13.84 -0.73 16.49
C ILE A 539 14.12 0.57 15.74
N HIS A 540 13.13 1.46 15.64
CA HIS A 540 13.30 2.77 15.00
C HIS A 540 14.41 3.59 15.66
N THR A 541 14.44 3.63 17.00
CA THR A 541 15.48 4.38 17.73
C THR A 541 16.87 3.79 17.48
N ILE A 542 17.02 2.46 17.45
CA ILE A 542 18.28 1.80 17.11
C ILE A 542 18.71 2.17 15.69
N CYS A 543 17.81 2.09 14.71
CA CYS A 543 18.08 2.52 13.33
C CYS A 543 18.53 3.98 13.27
N GLU A 544 17.83 4.89 13.94
CA GLU A 544 18.16 6.32 13.99
C GLU A 544 19.58 6.55 14.53
N LYS A 545 19.96 5.87 15.62
CA LYS A 545 21.29 6.03 16.22
C LYS A 545 22.40 5.44 15.34
N ILE A 546 22.16 4.30 14.70
CA ILE A 546 23.11 3.74 13.72
C ILE A 546 23.24 4.69 12.51
N ALA A 547 22.13 5.12 11.91
CA ALA A 547 22.09 5.98 10.72
C ALA A 547 22.72 7.36 10.94
N SER A 548 22.60 7.92 12.15
CA SER A 548 23.28 9.17 12.52
C SER A 548 24.81 9.07 12.53
N GLY A 549 25.34 7.83 12.54
CA GLY A 549 26.76 7.51 12.62
C GLY A 549 27.42 7.98 13.91
N THR A 550 26.64 8.38 14.92
CA THR A 550 27.15 8.90 16.21
C THR A 550 27.37 7.79 17.23
N ALA A 551 26.70 6.65 17.06
CA ALA A 551 26.76 5.55 18.00
C ALA A 551 28.03 4.73 17.80
N ASN A 552 28.75 4.50 18.89
CA ASN A 552 29.86 3.54 18.96
C ASN A 552 29.45 2.27 19.72
N GLY A 553 28.39 2.36 20.51
CA GLY A 553 27.72 1.23 21.14
C GLY A 553 26.32 1.62 21.56
N ILE A 554 25.43 0.64 21.66
CA ILE A 554 24.06 0.78 22.14
C ILE A 554 23.86 -0.21 23.27
N VAL A 555 23.32 0.25 24.40
CA VAL A 555 22.93 -0.58 25.53
C VAL A 555 21.42 -0.52 25.67
N VAL A 556 20.75 -1.66 25.69
CA VAL A 556 19.31 -1.76 25.93
C VAL A 556 19.09 -2.34 27.33
N THR A 557 18.47 -1.58 28.23
CA THR A 557 18.09 -2.10 29.56
C THR A 557 16.67 -2.62 29.51
N HIS A 558 16.43 -3.81 30.04
CA HIS A 558 15.16 -4.52 29.91
C HIS A 558 14.76 -5.23 31.20
N GLY A 559 13.52 -5.71 31.30
CA GLY A 559 13.11 -6.67 32.33
C GLY A 559 13.49 -8.11 31.97
N THR A 560 13.65 -8.97 32.98
CA THR A 560 14.15 -10.35 32.81
C THR A 560 13.18 -11.24 32.03
N ASP A 561 11.88 -11.05 32.23
CA ASP A 561 10.86 -12.01 31.78
C ASP A 561 10.60 -11.96 30.27
N SER A 562 10.66 -10.77 29.67
CA SER A 562 10.43 -10.58 28.24
C SER A 562 11.71 -10.33 27.43
N LEU A 563 12.89 -10.24 28.07
CA LEU A 563 14.16 -10.09 27.35
C LEU A 563 14.41 -11.27 26.38
N VAL A 564 13.90 -12.46 26.70
CA VAL A 564 13.98 -13.66 25.86
C VAL A 564 13.28 -13.52 24.51
N TYR A 565 12.37 -12.54 24.33
CA TYR A 565 11.76 -12.19 23.04
C TYR A 565 12.49 -11.03 22.36
N THR A 566 12.81 -9.98 23.13
CA THR A 566 13.45 -8.77 22.58
C THR A 566 14.87 -9.04 22.10
N ALA A 567 15.68 -9.81 22.84
CA ALA A 567 17.06 -10.12 22.48
C ALA A 567 17.19 -10.81 21.11
N PRO A 568 16.47 -11.92 20.81
CA PRO A 568 16.53 -12.54 19.49
C PRO A 568 15.94 -11.64 18.40
N LEU A 569 14.90 -10.83 18.69
CA LEU A 569 14.33 -9.88 17.70
C LEU A 569 15.39 -8.88 17.24
N ILE A 570 16.11 -8.28 18.19
CA ILE A 570 17.21 -7.34 17.89
C ILE A 570 18.35 -8.06 17.16
N TYR A 571 18.68 -9.31 17.51
CA TYR A 571 19.67 -10.07 16.75
C TYR A 571 19.24 -10.29 15.31
N TRP A 572 18.03 -10.79 15.07
CA TRP A 572 17.57 -11.09 13.71
C TRP A 572 17.58 -9.85 12.81
N LEU A 573 17.27 -8.68 13.36
CA LEU A 573 17.28 -7.43 12.62
C LEU A 573 18.70 -6.86 12.44
N PHE A 574 19.54 -6.89 13.49
CA PHE A 574 20.76 -6.09 13.56
C PHE A 574 22.06 -6.89 13.68
N ALA A 575 22.08 -8.22 13.48
CA ALA A 575 23.32 -9.01 13.66
C ALA A 575 24.52 -8.56 12.77
N GLY A 576 24.25 -7.87 11.66
CA GLY A 576 25.25 -7.32 10.73
C GLY A 576 25.60 -5.84 10.94
N THR A 577 25.08 -5.21 12.00
CA THR A 577 25.29 -3.78 12.29
C THR A 577 26.76 -3.41 12.47
N PRO A 578 27.20 -2.19 12.09
CA PRO A 578 28.56 -1.70 12.36
C PRO A 578 28.76 -1.21 13.81
N VAL A 579 27.75 -1.30 14.69
CA VAL A 579 27.77 -0.80 16.07
C VAL A 579 27.38 -1.90 17.04
N SER A 580 28.13 -2.11 18.14
CA SER A 580 27.74 -3.14 19.11
C SER A 580 26.42 -2.79 19.83
N ILE A 581 25.52 -3.78 19.96
CA ILE A 581 24.27 -3.66 20.71
C ILE A 581 24.32 -4.65 21.87
N VAL A 582 24.17 -4.17 23.10
CA VAL A 582 24.26 -4.99 24.31
C VAL A 582 22.96 -4.86 25.10
N LEU A 583 22.22 -5.96 25.24
CA LEU A 583 21.03 -6.03 26.07
C LEU A 583 21.39 -6.49 27.48
N THR A 584 20.75 -5.92 28.49
CA THR A 584 20.97 -6.30 29.89
C THR A 584 19.68 -6.13 30.71
N ALA A 585 19.64 -6.80 31.85
CA ALA A 585 18.51 -6.80 32.77
C ALA A 585 19.00 -6.98 34.21
N SER A 586 18.08 -6.85 35.17
CA SER A 586 18.32 -7.15 36.58
C SER A 586 17.08 -7.83 37.15
N ALA A 587 17.27 -8.88 37.96
CA ALA A 587 16.16 -9.51 38.67
C ALA A 587 15.71 -8.67 39.89
N THR A 588 16.59 -7.84 40.42
CA THR A 588 16.36 -7.00 41.61
C THR A 588 16.48 -5.52 41.29
N ALA A 589 15.76 -4.67 42.03
CA ALA A 589 15.86 -3.23 41.86
C ALA A 589 17.19 -2.68 42.43
N PRO A 590 17.71 -1.54 41.93
CA PRO A 590 18.88 -0.86 42.49
C PRO A 590 18.85 -0.62 44.00
N SER A 591 17.67 -0.47 44.60
CA SER A 591 17.50 -0.30 46.04
C SER A 591 17.66 -1.58 46.86
N GLU A 592 17.58 -2.75 46.21
CA GLU A 592 17.62 -4.06 46.87
C GLU A 592 18.99 -4.74 46.75
N SER A 593 19.69 -4.57 45.63
CA SER A 593 20.98 -5.20 45.41
C SER A 593 21.87 -4.47 44.40
N GLU A 594 23.17 -4.77 44.44
CA GLU A 594 24.17 -4.27 43.48
C GLU A 594 24.11 -4.96 42.11
N GLU A 595 23.20 -5.93 41.90
CA GLU A 595 23.04 -6.64 40.63
C GLU A 595 22.77 -5.68 39.48
N ALA A 596 21.80 -4.76 39.64
CA ALA A 596 21.45 -3.77 38.63
C ALA A 596 22.65 -2.88 38.25
N ARG A 597 23.43 -2.44 39.26
CA ARG A 597 24.65 -1.67 39.04
C ARG A 597 25.68 -2.47 38.25
N ARG A 598 25.98 -3.70 38.68
CA ARG A 598 26.98 -4.56 38.04
C ARG A 598 26.60 -4.87 36.59
N ASN A 599 25.39 -5.37 36.37
CA ASN A 599 24.92 -5.76 35.03
C ASN A 599 24.92 -4.58 34.07
N PHE A 600 24.47 -3.41 34.53
CA PHE A 600 24.47 -2.20 33.71
C PHE A 600 25.89 -1.73 33.33
N ASN A 601 26.82 -1.66 34.29
CA ASN A 601 28.20 -1.27 34.01
C ASN A 601 28.93 -2.29 33.13
N ASP A 602 28.71 -3.58 33.34
CA ASP A 602 29.27 -4.64 32.48
C ASP A 602 28.74 -4.52 31.04
N ALA A 603 27.46 -4.21 30.86
CA ALA A 603 26.87 -3.99 29.53
C ALA A 603 27.46 -2.76 28.82
N VAL A 604 27.60 -1.63 29.53
CA VAL A 604 28.23 -0.41 29.00
C VAL A 604 29.69 -0.66 28.65
N LYS A 605 30.41 -1.39 29.49
CA LYS A 605 31.81 -1.76 29.22
C LYS A 605 31.90 -2.64 27.98
N LEU A 606 31.03 -3.65 27.85
CA LEU A 606 31.00 -4.54 26.68
C LEU A 606 30.67 -3.77 25.40
N ALA A 607 29.71 -2.84 25.44
CA ALA A 607 29.36 -1.99 24.29
C ALA A 607 30.51 -1.05 23.89
N TRP A 608 31.37 -0.68 24.83
CA TRP A 608 32.58 0.11 24.54
C TRP A 608 33.70 -0.73 23.90
N GLU A 609 33.84 -1.99 24.32
CA GLU A 609 34.93 -2.88 23.90
C GLU A 609 34.65 -3.60 22.58
N LYS A 610 33.37 -3.82 22.24
CA LYS A 610 32.96 -4.48 21.00
C LYS A 610 32.64 -3.46 19.92
N GLU A 611 33.16 -3.70 18.73
CA GLU A 611 32.90 -2.84 17.56
C GLU A 611 31.54 -3.13 16.91
N ASN A 612 31.14 -4.40 16.83
CA ASN A 612 29.88 -4.82 16.22
C ASN A 612 29.34 -6.13 16.82
N GLY A 613 28.05 -6.40 16.54
CA GLY A 613 27.31 -7.58 16.97
C GLY A 613 26.26 -7.27 18.05
N VAL A 614 25.41 -8.26 18.34
CA VAL A 614 24.36 -8.19 19.36
C VAL A 614 24.69 -9.17 20.49
N TYR A 615 24.63 -8.68 21.74
CA TYR A 615 25.07 -9.40 22.93
C TYR A 615 24.06 -9.29 24.06
N VAL A 616 23.98 -10.29 24.93
CA VAL A 616 23.28 -10.19 26.21
C VAL A 616 24.31 -10.23 27.34
N SER A 617 24.30 -9.24 28.23
CA SER A 617 25.18 -9.17 29.41
C SER A 617 24.36 -9.32 30.69
N PHE A 618 24.62 -10.37 31.47
CA PHE A 618 23.89 -10.63 32.71
C PHE A 618 24.73 -11.44 33.70
N ASN A 619 24.84 -10.98 34.95
CA ASN A 619 25.59 -11.61 36.04
C ASN A 619 27.00 -12.07 35.62
N GLY A 620 27.74 -11.17 34.97
CA GLY A 620 29.12 -11.40 34.51
C GLY A 620 29.26 -12.36 33.33
N LYS A 621 28.17 -12.86 32.76
CA LYS A 621 28.17 -13.70 31.55
C LYS A 621 27.82 -12.88 30.32
N VAL A 622 28.47 -13.21 29.20
CA VAL A 622 28.11 -12.74 27.86
C VAL A 622 27.42 -13.89 27.14
N LEU A 623 26.13 -13.71 26.84
CA LEU A 623 25.22 -14.74 26.32
C LEU A 623 24.74 -14.38 24.91
N SER A 624 24.48 -15.41 24.10
CA SER A 624 23.89 -15.25 22.78
C SER A 624 22.47 -14.65 22.92
N PRO A 625 22.05 -13.73 22.05
CA PRO A 625 20.67 -13.27 22.04
C PRO A 625 19.69 -14.36 21.58
N LEU A 626 20.15 -15.30 20.75
CA LEU A 626 19.36 -16.44 20.29
C LEU A 626 19.26 -17.53 21.36
N ASN A 627 18.13 -18.23 21.38
CA ASN A 627 17.79 -19.31 22.30
C ASN A 627 17.95 -18.97 23.79
N LEU A 628 17.79 -17.69 24.12
CA LEU A 628 17.88 -17.22 25.50
C LEU A 628 16.68 -17.73 26.30
N LYS A 629 16.93 -18.27 27.49
CA LYS A 629 15.91 -18.69 28.47
C LYS A 629 16.28 -18.22 29.87
N PHE A 630 15.28 -17.80 30.63
CA PHE A 630 15.43 -17.45 32.05
C PHE A 630 15.01 -18.65 32.92
N VAL A 631 15.88 -19.16 33.79
CA VAL A 631 15.70 -20.49 34.41
C VAL A 631 15.44 -20.47 35.93
N ASP A 632 15.82 -19.44 36.69
CA ASP A 632 15.41 -19.28 38.11
C ASP A 632 15.76 -17.90 38.70
N SER A 633 14.95 -17.44 39.67
CA SER A 633 15.22 -16.31 40.58
C SER A 633 16.26 -16.65 41.67
N ALA A 634 16.62 -17.93 41.86
CA ALA A 634 17.62 -18.39 42.83
C ALA A 634 19.10 -18.37 42.36
N GLY A 635 19.41 -17.78 41.19
CA GLY A 635 20.79 -17.35 40.87
C GLY A 635 21.54 -18.03 39.71
N THR A 636 20.89 -18.76 38.80
CA THR A 636 21.53 -19.23 37.55
C THR A 636 21.38 -18.24 36.39
N GLY A 637 20.36 -17.38 36.43
CA GLY A 637 20.11 -16.31 35.47
C GLY A 637 19.67 -16.83 34.09
N PHE A 638 20.09 -16.12 33.05
CA PHE A 638 19.87 -16.54 31.67
C PHE A 638 20.83 -17.67 31.23
N VAL A 639 20.32 -18.55 30.37
CA VAL A 639 21.08 -19.59 29.66
C VAL A 639 20.71 -19.60 28.18
N ASN A 640 21.57 -20.16 27.32
CA ASN A 640 21.25 -20.40 25.91
C ASN A 640 20.91 -21.88 25.72
N TRP A 641 19.65 -22.20 25.43
CA TRP A 641 19.22 -23.55 25.11
C TRP A 641 19.71 -23.98 23.73
N ASN A 642 19.99 -25.28 23.56
CA ASN A 642 20.29 -25.88 22.24
C ASN A 642 21.43 -25.19 21.47
N MET A 643 22.34 -24.47 22.14
CA MET A 643 23.45 -23.76 21.51
C MET A 643 24.77 -24.13 22.18
N GLN A 644 25.63 -24.83 21.45
CA GLN A 644 26.99 -25.14 21.93
C GLN A 644 27.95 -23.95 21.79
N THR A 645 27.78 -23.17 20.71
CA THR A 645 28.59 -21.99 20.41
C THR A 645 27.69 -20.76 20.39
N PRO A 646 27.92 -19.75 21.24
CA PRO A 646 27.14 -18.51 21.22
C PRO A 646 27.27 -17.77 19.89
N LEU A 647 26.16 -17.25 19.37
CA LEU A 647 26.12 -16.41 18.18
C LEU A 647 25.90 -14.95 18.55
N PHE A 648 26.76 -14.07 18.04
CA PHE A 648 26.69 -12.63 18.32
C PHE A 648 26.68 -11.77 17.05
N ARG A 649 26.96 -12.38 15.88
CA ARG A 649 27.13 -11.69 14.59
C ARG A 649 26.51 -12.56 13.49
N GLY A 650 26.02 -11.91 12.45
CA GLY A 650 25.35 -12.52 11.29
C GLY A 650 25.05 -11.45 10.24
N GLU A 651 24.27 -11.77 9.22
CA GLU A 651 23.94 -10.79 8.17
C GLU A 651 22.90 -9.76 8.64
N GLY A 652 21.98 -10.13 9.54
CA GLY A 652 20.86 -9.27 9.94
C GLY A 652 19.85 -9.08 8.80
N LEU A 653 18.57 -8.97 9.14
CA LEU A 653 17.51 -8.77 8.15
C LEU A 653 17.38 -7.31 7.70
N LEU A 654 17.80 -6.34 8.53
CA LEU A 654 17.85 -4.93 8.15
C LEU A 654 19.24 -4.56 7.63
N SER A 655 19.30 -4.13 6.37
CA SER A 655 20.52 -3.69 5.69
C SER A 655 20.61 -2.17 5.50
N ASP A 656 19.47 -1.46 5.50
CA ASP A 656 19.40 0.00 5.47
C ASP A 656 18.70 0.54 6.73
N TYR A 657 19.40 1.39 7.47
CA TYR A 657 18.93 2.00 8.71
C TYR A 657 18.34 3.41 8.50
N THR A 658 18.42 3.96 7.27
CA THR A 658 18.00 5.32 6.94
C THR A 658 16.50 5.43 6.62
N GLU A 659 15.91 4.37 6.04
CA GLU A 659 14.47 4.28 5.70
C GLU A 659 13.62 3.68 6.84
N SER A 660 13.79 4.13 8.10
CA SER A 660 13.00 3.59 9.24
C SER A 660 11.85 4.52 9.66
N ASP A 661 10.63 3.96 9.75
CA ASP A 661 9.42 4.66 10.24
C ASP A 661 8.76 3.83 11.35
N SER A 662 8.65 4.42 12.55
CA SER A 662 8.09 3.74 13.72
C SER A 662 6.61 3.36 13.56
N LEU A 663 5.81 4.13 12.81
CA LEU A 663 4.39 3.82 12.60
C LEU A 663 4.21 2.67 11.61
N VAL A 664 5.10 2.59 10.62
CA VAL A 664 5.12 1.46 9.67
C VAL A 664 5.50 0.17 10.42
N PHE A 665 6.56 0.22 11.23
CA PHE A 665 6.96 -0.93 12.05
C PHE A 665 5.87 -1.34 13.04
N GLU A 666 5.20 -0.39 13.69
CA GLU A 666 4.08 -0.68 14.60
C GLU A 666 2.94 -1.39 13.87
N SER A 667 2.56 -0.90 12.68
CA SER A 667 1.50 -1.52 11.87
C SER A 667 1.85 -2.96 11.47
N LEU A 668 3.08 -3.19 11.00
CA LEU A 668 3.54 -4.51 10.56
C LEU A 668 3.66 -5.50 11.72
N LEU A 669 4.23 -5.07 12.85
CA LEU A 669 4.32 -5.91 14.05
C LEU A 669 2.95 -6.22 14.65
N SER A 670 2.01 -5.26 14.62
CA SER A 670 0.64 -5.48 15.09
C SER A 670 -0.10 -6.46 14.19
N GLU A 671 0.03 -6.34 12.87
CA GLU A 671 -0.54 -7.31 11.92
C GLU A 671 0.06 -8.70 12.12
N ALA A 672 1.37 -8.81 12.32
CA ALA A 672 2.03 -10.07 12.62
C ALA A 672 1.49 -10.70 13.92
N ALA A 673 1.30 -9.89 14.96
CA ALA A 673 0.75 -10.32 16.25
C ALA A 673 -0.70 -10.83 16.12
N ASP A 674 -1.55 -10.12 15.37
CA ASP A 674 -2.94 -10.50 15.12
C ASP A 674 -3.06 -11.77 14.27
N ASN A 675 -2.06 -12.04 13.43
CA ASN A 675 -2.05 -13.19 12.52
C ASN A 675 -1.56 -14.50 13.17
N MET A 676 -0.91 -14.44 14.33
CA MET A 676 -0.27 -15.60 14.93
C MET A 676 -0.97 -16.13 16.19
N PHE A 677 -0.78 -17.41 16.47
CA PHE A 677 -1.22 -18.02 17.73
C PHE A 677 -0.25 -19.08 18.24
N LEU A 678 0.12 -19.00 19.53
CA LEU A 678 0.99 -19.97 20.20
C LEU A 678 0.17 -21.03 20.93
N ILE A 679 0.47 -22.31 20.68
CA ILE A 679 -0.20 -23.46 21.28
C ILE A 679 0.85 -24.35 21.96
N LYS A 680 0.80 -24.38 23.29
CA LYS A 680 1.51 -25.39 24.06
C LYS A 680 0.73 -26.70 24.08
N THR A 681 1.31 -27.78 23.59
CA THR A 681 0.62 -29.08 23.55
C THR A 681 0.61 -29.75 24.92
N TYR A 682 -0.54 -30.32 25.32
CA TYR A 682 -0.67 -31.07 26.58
C TYR A 682 -1.65 -32.26 26.40
N PRO A 683 -1.57 -33.33 27.21
CA PRO A 683 -2.48 -34.46 27.07
C PRO A 683 -3.93 -34.03 27.35
N GLY A 684 -4.84 -34.32 26.41
CA GLY A 684 -6.26 -33.99 26.56
C GLY A 684 -6.71 -32.70 25.89
N ILE A 685 -5.82 -31.95 25.23
CA ILE A 685 -6.23 -30.82 24.38
C ILE A 685 -7.18 -31.30 23.27
N ARG A 686 -8.36 -30.68 23.16
CA ARG A 686 -9.39 -31.08 22.19
C ARG A 686 -9.17 -30.37 20.86
N SER A 687 -9.12 -31.13 19.78
CA SER A 687 -9.05 -30.62 18.41
C SER A 687 -10.17 -29.63 18.08
N GLY A 688 -11.38 -29.81 18.63
CA GLY A 688 -12.50 -28.90 18.41
C GLY A 688 -12.22 -27.45 18.83
N TRP A 689 -11.45 -27.23 19.91
CA TRP A 689 -11.04 -25.88 20.33
C TRP A 689 -9.95 -25.31 19.41
N LEU A 690 -9.02 -26.15 18.94
CA LEU A 690 -8.02 -25.72 17.97
C LEU A 690 -8.67 -25.33 16.63
N LEU A 691 -9.68 -26.10 16.22
CA LEU A 691 -10.45 -25.84 15.00
C LEU A 691 -11.24 -24.53 15.04
N SER A 692 -11.63 -24.02 16.21
CA SER A 692 -12.28 -22.69 16.28
C SER A 692 -11.31 -21.55 15.98
N PHE A 693 -10.02 -21.71 16.21
CA PHE A 693 -9.03 -20.72 15.78
C PHE A 693 -8.89 -20.66 14.27
N LEU A 694 -9.07 -21.79 13.57
CA LEU A 694 -9.10 -21.79 12.09
C LEU A 694 -10.30 -21.06 11.51
N GLN A 695 -11.38 -20.85 12.27
CA GLN A 695 -12.59 -20.15 11.80
C GLN A 695 -12.45 -18.63 11.84
N LYS A 696 -11.47 -18.10 12.57
CA LYS A 696 -11.14 -16.68 12.53
C LYS A 696 -10.31 -16.41 11.28
N ASP A 697 -10.76 -15.49 10.43
CA ASP A 697 -10.11 -15.24 9.14
C ASP A 697 -8.71 -14.62 9.28
N ASP A 698 -8.44 -14.00 10.43
CA ASP A 698 -7.24 -13.21 10.71
C ASP A 698 -6.02 -14.07 11.12
N ILE A 699 -6.21 -15.27 11.70
CA ILE A 699 -5.09 -16.12 12.18
C ILE A 699 -4.67 -17.11 11.10
N ARG A 700 -3.43 -16.99 10.61
CA ARG A 700 -2.85 -17.91 9.61
C ARG A 700 -1.57 -18.59 10.08
N THR A 701 -0.91 -18.07 11.11
CA THR A 701 0.36 -18.62 11.60
C THR A 701 0.18 -19.26 12.97
N PHE A 702 0.64 -20.49 13.15
CA PHE A 702 0.57 -21.20 14.43
C PHE A 702 1.94 -21.66 14.87
N PHE A 703 2.30 -21.32 16.11
CA PHE A 703 3.46 -21.89 16.80
C PHE A 703 3.00 -23.04 17.68
N LEU A 704 3.60 -24.22 17.53
CA LEU A 704 3.24 -25.42 18.30
C LEU A 704 4.42 -25.84 19.17
N GLU A 705 4.27 -25.76 20.49
CA GLU A 705 5.26 -26.34 21.41
C GLU A 705 4.98 -27.83 21.59
N LEU A 706 5.84 -28.67 21.04
CA LEU A 706 5.74 -30.12 21.06
C LEU A 706 6.58 -30.74 22.20
N TYR A 707 6.36 -32.02 22.50
CA TYR A 707 7.17 -32.71 23.51
C TYR A 707 8.51 -33.16 22.95
N GLY A 708 9.57 -33.01 23.75
CA GLY A 708 10.93 -33.44 23.44
C GLY A 708 11.34 -33.04 22.02
N ASN A 709 11.81 -34.02 21.26
CA ASN A 709 12.26 -33.82 19.88
C ASN A 709 11.15 -33.72 18.81
N GLY A 710 9.90 -33.39 19.19
CA GLY A 710 8.83 -33.08 18.23
C GLY A 710 7.66 -34.06 18.20
N THR A 711 7.36 -34.73 19.31
CA THR A 711 6.24 -35.67 19.38
C THR A 711 4.92 -34.97 19.79
N ALA A 712 3.79 -35.45 19.25
CA ALA A 712 2.45 -35.02 19.61
C ALA A 712 1.40 -36.11 19.35
N ASN A 713 0.16 -35.91 19.84
CA ASN A 713 -0.94 -36.84 19.59
C ASN A 713 -1.45 -36.70 18.14
N MET A 714 -1.17 -37.71 17.32
CA MET A 714 -1.59 -37.81 15.91
C MET A 714 -2.57 -38.97 15.65
N LYS A 715 -3.15 -39.58 16.69
CA LYS A 715 -4.13 -40.68 16.57
C LYS A 715 -5.44 -40.19 15.94
N ASP A 716 -6.25 -41.05 15.34
CA ASP A 716 -7.59 -40.65 14.90
C ASP A 716 -8.53 -40.57 16.12
N SER A 717 -8.56 -39.40 16.77
CA SER A 717 -9.37 -39.13 17.96
C SER A 717 -9.69 -37.63 18.11
N PRO A 718 -10.69 -37.25 18.94
CA PRO A 718 -10.99 -35.84 19.21
C PRO A 718 -9.85 -35.06 19.88
N TYR A 719 -8.80 -35.73 20.37
CA TYR A 719 -7.65 -35.13 21.07
C TYR A 719 -6.39 -35.02 20.19
N SER A 720 -6.56 -35.19 18.88
CA SER A 720 -5.48 -35.24 17.90
C SER A 720 -5.23 -33.91 17.23
N LEU A 721 -3.96 -33.58 16.96
CA LEU A 721 -3.61 -32.41 16.13
C LEU A 721 -3.84 -32.67 14.64
N LYS A 722 -4.00 -33.93 14.22
CA LYS A 722 -4.08 -34.32 12.81
C LYS A 722 -5.15 -33.56 12.02
N GLU A 723 -6.37 -33.48 12.55
CA GLU A 723 -7.47 -32.79 11.86
C GLU A 723 -7.27 -31.27 11.84
N PHE A 724 -6.67 -30.71 12.89
CA PHE A 724 -6.34 -29.29 12.96
C PHE A 724 -5.32 -28.90 11.90
N LEU A 725 -4.21 -29.64 11.79
CA LEU A 725 -3.17 -29.42 10.77
C LEU A 725 -3.73 -29.61 9.36
N LYS A 726 -4.48 -30.69 9.13
CA LYS A 726 -5.07 -31.00 7.82
C LYS A 726 -6.04 -29.91 7.34
N ARG A 727 -6.88 -29.37 8.23
CA ARG A 727 -7.79 -28.27 7.89
C ARG A 727 -7.08 -26.94 7.76
N GLY A 728 -6.08 -26.67 8.60
CA GLY A 728 -5.26 -25.47 8.50
C GLY A 728 -4.51 -25.42 7.18
N LYS A 729 -3.89 -26.53 6.75
CA LYS A 729 -3.22 -26.64 5.44
C LYS A 729 -4.16 -26.32 4.28
N LYS A 730 -5.41 -26.78 4.32
CA LYS A 730 -6.43 -26.43 3.31
C LYS A 730 -6.81 -24.95 3.31
N ARG A 731 -6.64 -24.27 4.44
CA ARG A 731 -6.80 -22.82 4.61
C ARG A 731 -5.47 -22.07 4.48
N GLN A 732 -4.41 -22.71 3.97
CA GLN A 732 -3.08 -22.11 3.83
C GLN A 732 -2.49 -21.57 5.14
N CYS A 733 -2.84 -22.16 6.28
CA CYS A 733 -2.19 -21.86 7.55
C CYS A 733 -0.80 -22.50 7.64
N ARG A 734 0.12 -21.85 8.36
CA ARG A 734 1.47 -22.33 8.64
C ARG A 734 1.59 -22.82 10.08
N PHE A 735 2.41 -23.85 10.29
CA PHE A 735 2.60 -24.50 11.59
C PHE A 735 4.09 -24.64 11.87
N TYR A 736 4.63 -23.73 12.67
CA TYR A 736 6.02 -23.74 13.12
C TYR A 736 6.13 -24.47 14.46
N CYS A 737 7.00 -25.48 14.54
CA CYS A 737 7.06 -26.36 15.70
C CYS A 737 8.37 -26.17 16.48
N THR A 738 8.26 -25.91 17.78
CA THR A 738 9.37 -25.78 18.74
C THR A 738 9.22 -26.76 19.91
N SER A 739 10.28 -27.01 20.66
CA SER A 739 10.23 -27.93 21.82
C SER A 739 9.83 -27.21 23.10
N GLN A 740 9.06 -27.90 23.95
CA GLN A 740 8.83 -27.49 25.34
C GLN A 740 10.05 -27.67 26.25
N GLN A 741 11.09 -28.36 25.79
CA GLN A 741 12.28 -28.73 26.53
C GLN A 741 13.54 -28.24 25.81
N GLU A 742 14.70 -28.32 26.47
CA GLU A 742 16.01 -28.09 25.85
C GLU A 742 16.39 -29.26 24.93
N GLU A 743 15.62 -29.42 23.85
CA GLU A 743 15.83 -30.42 22.81
C GLU A 743 15.62 -29.79 21.42
N VAL A 744 16.32 -30.34 20.42
CA VAL A 744 16.17 -30.00 19.01
C VAL A 744 14.99 -30.77 18.43
N ILE A 745 14.09 -30.08 17.71
CA ILE A 745 13.01 -30.75 16.99
C ILE A 745 13.54 -31.34 15.68
N ASP A 746 13.33 -32.64 15.53
CA ASP A 746 13.62 -33.37 14.29
C ASP A 746 12.48 -34.34 13.96
N PHE A 747 11.85 -34.12 12.81
CA PHE A 747 10.75 -34.95 12.33
C PHE A 747 11.20 -36.28 11.70
N SER A 748 12.51 -36.54 11.59
CA SER A 748 13.05 -37.78 11.03
C SER A 748 12.92 -38.99 11.99
N GLY A 749 13.01 -38.76 13.31
CA GLY A 749 13.22 -39.81 14.31
C GLY A 749 11.98 -40.59 14.78
N TYR A 750 10.80 -39.95 14.84
CA TYR A 750 9.59 -40.55 15.41
C TYR A 750 8.41 -40.62 14.43
N ALA A 751 7.61 -41.69 14.49
CA ALA A 751 6.47 -41.89 13.59
C ALA A 751 5.38 -40.80 13.73
N SER A 752 5.14 -40.29 14.95
CA SER A 752 4.24 -39.17 15.20
C SER A 752 4.76 -37.86 14.58
N ALA A 753 6.06 -37.61 14.69
CA ALA A 753 6.74 -36.44 14.13
C ALA A 753 6.72 -36.44 12.59
N ARG A 754 6.97 -37.60 11.95
CA ARG A 754 6.80 -37.77 10.50
C ARG A 754 5.37 -37.48 10.03
N ASN A 755 4.36 -37.79 10.85
CA ASN A 755 2.98 -37.48 10.52
C ASN A 755 2.68 -35.97 10.62
N LEU A 756 3.30 -35.25 11.55
CA LEU A 756 3.22 -33.78 11.59
C LEU A 756 3.80 -33.17 10.31
N TRP A 757 4.97 -33.65 9.88
CA TRP A 757 5.61 -33.18 8.65
C TRP A 757 4.75 -33.42 7.41
N LYS A 758 4.15 -34.60 7.27
CA LYS A 758 3.22 -34.92 6.16
C LYS A 758 2.03 -33.97 6.08
N GLU A 759 1.53 -33.53 7.24
CA GLU A 759 0.43 -32.57 7.32
C GLU A 759 0.89 -31.10 7.16
N GLY A 760 2.17 -30.86 6.86
CA GLY A 760 2.71 -29.54 6.51
C GLY A 760 3.27 -28.73 7.68
N ALA A 761 3.53 -29.36 8.83
CA ALA A 761 4.24 -28.71 9.92
C ALA A 761 5.74 -28.58 9.62
N VAL A 762 6.33 -27.47 10.06
CA VAL A 762 7.73 -27.10 9.85
C VAL A 762 8.48 -27.22 11.18
N PRO A 763 9.51 -28.06 11.28
CA PRO A 763 10.34 -28.13 12.48
C PRO A 763 11.26 -26.90 12.54
N MET A 764 11.27 -26.16 13.65
CA MET A 764 12.17 -25.00 13.84
C MET A 764 13.56 -25.39 14.37
N GLY A 765 13.95 -26.66 14.17
CA GLY A 765 15.24 -27.19 14.57
C GLY A 765 15.55 -26.95 16.04
N GLY A 766 16.70 -26.32 16.31
CA GLY A 766 17.14 -26.01 17.68
C GLY A 766 16.61 -24.68 18.24
N LEU A 767 15.79 -23.93 17.50
CA LEU A 767 15.29 -22.64 17.98
C LEU A 767 14.32 -22.81 19.16
N THR A 768 14.46 -21.96 20.18
CA THR A 768 13.43 -21.85 21.23
C THR A 768 12.17 -21.19 20.67
N THR A 769 11.03 -21.40 21.34
CA THR A 769 9.76 -20.74 21.00
C THR A 769 9.90 -19.23 20.87
N GLU A 770 10.55 -18.58 21.82
CA GLU A 770 10.74 -17.13 21.82
C GLU A 770 11.62 -16.66 20.66
N THR A 771 12.66 -17.43 20.33
CA THR A 771 13.55 -17.13 19.21
C THR A 771 12.84 -17.28 17.86
N ALA A 772 12.00 -18.31 17.71
CA ALA A 772 11.22 -18.54 16.50
C ALA A 772 10.12 -17.48 16.32
N ILE A 773 9.44 -17.07 17.39
CA ILE A 773 8.46 -15.97 17.35
C ILE A 773 9.15 -14.65 17.03
N ALA A 774 10.31 -14.37 17.63
CA ALA A 774 11.08 -13.18 17.32
C ALA A 774 11.56 -13.14 15.86
N LEU A 775 11.94 -14.29 15.30
CA LEU A 775 12.26 -14.40 13.88
C LEU A 775 11.06 -14.07 13.01
N TYR A 776 9.88 -14.58 13.35
CA TYR A 776 8.65 -14.28 12.62
C TYR A 776 8.35 -12.78 12.62
N TYR A 777 8.41 -12.12 13.77
CA TYR A 777 8.28 -10.67 13.85
C TYR A 777 9.33 -9.94 13.00
N ALA A 778 10.59 -10.38 13.06
CA ALA A 778 11.66 -9.78 12.27
C ALA A 778 11.45 -9.96 10.76
N ALA A 779 11.00 -11.14 10.33
CA ALA A 779 10.69 -11.45 8.94
C ALA A 779 9.48 -10.63 8.44
N SER A 780 8.43 -10.47 9.27
CA SER A 780 7.26 -9.64 8.95
C SER A 780 7.59 -8.15 8.74
N LEU A 781 8.72 -7.67 9.25
CA LEU A 781 9.17 -6.30 9.01
C LEU A 781 9.83 -6.09 7.63
N VAL A 782 10.36 -7.16 7.02
CA VAL A 782 11.21 -7.06 5.83
C VAL A 782 10.65 -7.79 4.60
N CYS A 783 9.68 -8.68 4.78
CA CYS A 783 9.09 -9.45 3.68
C CYS A 783 7.83 -8.75 3.15
N ASP A 784 7.69 -8.67 1.82
CA ASP A 784 6.50 -8.16 1.16
C ASP A 784 5.47 -9.28 0.90
N THR A 785 5.91 -10.55 0.94
CA THR A 785 5.09 -11.72 0.67
C THR A 785 5.19 -12.79 1.75
N GLN A 786 4.13 -13.58 1.89
CA GLN A 786 4.13 -14.75 2.79
C GLN A 786 5.17 -15.79 2.38
N GLU A 787 5.45 -15.92 1.09
CA GLU A 787 6.41 -16.91 0.55
C GLU A 787 7.85 -16.57 0.97
N GLU A 788 8.22 -15.29 0.96
CA GLU A 788 9.51 -14.81 1.48
C GLU A 788 9.64 -15.03 2.98
N LEU A 789 8.58 -14.70 3.74
CA LEU A 789 8.55 -14.92 5.19
C LEU A 789 8.71 -16.40 5.52
N ASP A 790 7.96 -17.27 4.84
CA ASP A 790 8.05 -18.72 5.01
C ASP A 790 9.47 -19.22 4.66
N HIS A 791 10.09 -18.69 3.60
CA HIS A 791 11.45 -19.04 3.23
C HIS A 791 12.48 -18.65 4.30
N ILE A 792 12.36 -17.45 4.89
CA ILE A 792 13.24 -17.01 6.00
C ILE A 792 13.05 -17.92 7.21
N MET A 793 11.81 -18.21 7.59
CA MET A 793 11.48 -19.07 8.73
C MET A 793 12.06 -20.49 8.54
N GLU A 794 11.88 -21.08 7.36
CA GLU A 794 12.39 -22.41 7.02
C GLU A 794 13.92 -22.45 6.93
N THR A 795 14.55 -21.40 6.41
CA THR A 795 16.01 -21.33 6.29
C THR A 795 16.68 -21.19 7.67
N ALA A 796 16.10 -20.39 8.56
CA ALA A 796 16.63 -20.21 9.90
C ALA A 796 16.53 -21.50 10.75
N ALA A 797 15.54 -22.35 10.50
CA ALA A 797 15.44 -23.65 11.15
C ALA A 797 16.67 -24.55 10.89
N LEU A 798 17.40 -24.32 9.79
CA LEU A 798 18.60 -25.06 9.39
C LEU A 798 19.90 -24.51 10.01
N LEU A 799 19.86 -23.35 10.69
CA LEU A 799 21.06 -22.68 11.22
C LEU A 799 21.76 -23.44 12.35
N ASN A 800 21.12 -24.45 12.96
CA ASN A 800 21.69 -25.26 14.05
C ASN A 800 22.23 -26.63 13.60
N GLU A 801 22.21 -26.95 12.30
CA GLU A 801 22.77 -28.21 11.75
C GLU A 801 24.22 -28.07 11.23
N LYS A 802 24.77 -26.86 11.18
CA LYS A 802 26.16 -26.56 10.80
C LYS A 802 26.91 -25.91 11.94
#